data_AF-A0A957XCI4-F1
#
_entry.id   AF-A0A957XCI4-F1
#
_cell.length_a   1.000
_cell.length_b   1.000
_cell.length_c   1.000
_cell.angle_alpha   90.00
_cell.angle_beta   90.00
_cell.angle_gamma   90.00
#
_symmetry.space_group_name_H-M   'P 1'
#
loop_
_entity.id
_entity.type
_entity.pdbx_description
1 polymer ?
#
loop_
_entity_poly.entity_id
_entity_poly.type
_entity_poly.pdbx_seq_one_letter_code
_entity_poly.pdbx_strand_id
1 'polypeptide(L)'
;MFSAFHIWKGTTLLVIMTLIVLTTGPTGPTGAVKAAPDRPHPDHIQPQQPAARPAAQAEAEWTILLYQDADDEMLEQDILIDFNEAEVIGSSDEVNIVAQVDRFDGGYDGMGDWTSTKRFYLTQDSDLEEIGSEELDDLGETNMADSQTLVDFIVWAVDNFPAQKYALILSDHGAGWPGGWNDPDPGGLGPDEVVVAELFGVDGLWLMELDQALGEARDQTGLDKFELIGFDACLMSQLEVFSAIEPHGRYSVASQELEPGVGWAYAGFLQQLTDSPHMSGADLAAAIVSTYIEGDARIIDDNARRAMLDSSFGGGEASAEELASFLGQDVTLTAIDLAEIPNINAAVDHLAAALIAIDPNAVAEARAYAQSFESVFGEDWPSPYIDLFNFVQLVVQFSDDADVTAAAEEVADALTQAIIAEKHGPERPGATGVTIHFPTSELHSIADNVGYTTVAARFAEVSQWDEFLAAFHTGQTFSRPQAEPDQPAAAPVAPEAGRSSGRLEITPLTLSAEFATPDAPVTISADISGDRLAYIYTFIGRFLPRQDVLLIEDMDYLIADDTQEIGGIAYPVWSEEGVSVEYEWQPVIYAISNGTDATKALFRPQAYDPESPTFAVEGVYTFGQSEQQRYAKMFFRDGVMSGIYSFSGSLTAAVGAPREITPQIGDTFTVLERGDDLSLEGEAGRESYVAPGQTLTFEGEPFVIETTPAPSGNYVVGLIAEDLDGQTYEQYEGLFVVNEETEPVDGFVSYVDEDFGFATLYPADWTVESDPAQAQVSFFGEDSPAFVSISVVTYDDAANPDEANAAALQGVTEALQQSGDLENLVFLTEEPEAFVLGSFDAQLIDFDFEQDGVAFSASAIVSTPTPEATYLVLNLAPVDDFGQAMDDVFNPMLYSFDLLISGLVKEAIGPPPSDFDEILFSDDFSDTASGLYHLDEEEEWGISYYTTDDQYLFGLNPYAGPIYDYYYEAALPDEFLLQATAGYEGAANNAYGLLFQLQVGEAFDEFYLFRISGDGYFIAEKSIGGELIPLVEWTASSLIDQTEYAANVLTVEGRGDTYYLHINGLEVAAFSDADLSGGSFGFVVDNYDEESPVGVTFDDLVVGTPVE
;
A
#
# COMPACT_ATOMS: atom_id res chain seq x y z
N MET A 1 -25.00 -32.16 50.46
CA MET A 1 -24.84 -33.48 51.11
C MET A 1 -25.49 -34.56 50.22
N PHE A 2 -24.66 -35.09 49.31
CA PHE A 2 -24.76 -36.30 48.47
C PHE A 2 -25.98 -36.50 47.56
N SER A 3 -25.77 -36.36 46.23
CA SER A 3 -25.48 -37.51 45.35
C SER A 3 -25.77 -37.14 43.88
N ALA A 4 -24.75 -36.71 43.13
CA ALA A 4 -24.79 -36.71 41.67
C ALA A 4 -23.42 -37.07 41.05
N PHE A 5 -22.69 -37.98 41.67
CA PHE A 5 -21.78 -38.86 40.95
C PHE A 5 -22.28 -40.29 41.07
N HIS A 6 -22.94 -40.78 40.01
CA HIS A 6 -22.74 -42.11 39.42
C HIS A 6 -23.85 -42.49 38.40
N ILE A 7 -23.41 -42.55 37.14
CA ILE A 7 -23.69 -43.59 36.13
C ILE A 7 -25.01 -43.53 35.31
N TRP A 8 -24.82 -43.34 34.00
CA TRP A 8 -25.37 -44.12 32.88
C TRP A 8 -26.48 -45.15 33.23
N LYS A 9 -27.75 -44.72 33.28
CA LYS A 9 -28.89 -45.27 32.50
C LYS A 9 -30.22 -44.69 32.95
N GLY A 10 -30.96 -44.18 31.95
CA GLY A 10 -32.31 -43.60 31.91
C GLY A 10 -33.37 -44.09 32.92
N THR A 11 -34.50 -43.41 33.06
CA THR A 11 -35.22 -42.61 32.06
C THR A 11 -36.35 -41.88 32.81
N THR A 12 -36.72 -40.68 32.37
CA THR A 12 -38.08 -40.12 32.14
C THR A 12 -37.92 -38.58 32.17
N LEU A 13 -37.45 -37.86 31.16
CA LEU A 13 -37.60 -37.94 29.69
C LEU A 13 -39.00 -38.40 29.22
N LEU A 14 -39.90 -37.43 29.06
CA LEU A 14 -41.16 -37.50 28.30
C LEU A 14 -41.26 -36.19 27.49
N VAL A 15 -40.72 -36.10 26.28
CA VAL A 15 -41.22 -36.62 24.98
C VAL A 15 -42.44 -35.85 24.46
N ILE A 16 -42.30 -35.26 23.25
CA ILE A 16 -43.20 -35.20 22.05
C ILE A 16 -42.74 -33.96 21.24
N MET A 17 -42.45 -33.92 19.93
CA MET A 17 -42.51 -34.87 18.79
C MET A 17 -41.75 -34.26 17.58
N THR A 18 -41.46 -35.11 16.59
CA THR A 18 -40.49 -34.97 15.48
C THR A 18 -41.21 -34.81 14.10
N LEU A 19 -40.79 -33.84 13.27
CA LEU A 19 -40.38 -33.91 11.82
C LEU A 19 -41.36 -34.24 10.64
N ILE A 20 -41.06 -33.65 9.44
CA ILE A 20 -41.06 -34.22 8.04
C ILE A 20 -41.96 -33.57 6.91
N VAL A 21 -41.33 -32.80 5.99
CA VAL A 21 -41.17 -33.01 4.50
C VAL A 21 -42.07 -32.41 3.37
N LEU A 22 -41.35 -31.74 2.42
CA LEU A 22 -41.31 -31.65 0.93
C LEU A 22 -42.54 -31.33 0.00
N THR A 23 -42.27 -30.34 -0.88
CA THR A 23 -42.47 -30.24 -2.37
C THR A 23 -43.85 -29.99 -3.00
N THR A 24 -43.95 -28.97 -3.89
CA THR A 24 -44.07 -29.06 -5.38
C THR A 24 -44.59 -27.74 -6.00
N GLY A 25 -44.04 -27.32 -7.16
CA GLY A 25 -44.51 -26.19 -8.01
C GLY A 25 -45.92 -26.39 -8.62
N PRO A 26 -46.40 -25.70 -9.69
CA PRO A 26 -45.64 -25.10 -10.81
C PRO A 26 -46.26 -23.81 -11.44
N THR A 27 -45.70 -23.40 -12.60
CA THR A 27 -46.31 -22.71 -13.77
C THR A 27 -46.26 -21.18 -13.90
N GLY A 28 -45.56 -20.72 -14.96
CA GLY A 28 -45.51 -19.35 -15.51
C GLY A 28 -46.83 -18.88 -16.16
N PRO A 29 -46.88 -18.02 -17.23
CA PRO A 29 -45.86 -17.79 -18.27
C PRO A 29 -45.68 -16.32 -18.79
N THR A 30 -44.59 -16.11 -19.55
CA THR A 30 -44.40 -15.30 -20.79
C THR A 30 -45.12 -13.96 -21.00
N GLY A 31 -44.35 -12.94 -21.40
CA GLY A 31 -44.84 -11.77 -22.14
C GLY A 31 -43.75 -11.05 -22.94
N ALA A 32 -43.55 -11.43 -24.21
CA ALA A 32 -42.71 -10.72 -25.17
C ALA A 32 -43.34 -9.38 -25.60
N VAL A 33 -42.52 -8.34 -25.80
CA VAL A 33 -42.92 -7.10 -26.47
C VAL A 33 -41.96 -6.78 -27.62
N LYS A 34 -42.58 -6.26 -28.67
CA LYS A 34 -42.15 -6.11 -30.07
C LYS A 34 -41.43 -4.79 -30.32
N ALA A 35 -40.42 -4.85 -31.18
CA ALA A 35 -39.63 -3.76 -31.74
C ALA A 35 -40.36 -2.78 -32.68
N ALA A 36 -39.69 -1.63 -32.92
CA ALA A 36 -39.48 -0.86 -34.17
C ALA A 36 -39.44 0.69 -33.90
N PRO A 37 -38.84 1.57 -34.75
CA PRO A 37 -38.01 1.37 -35.96
C PRO A 37 -36.77 2.30 -36.17
N ASP A 38 -35.84 1.81 -37.00
CA ASP A 38 -34.83 2.43 -37.91
C ASP A 38 -34.74 3.94 -38.18
N ARG A 39 -33.47 4.43 -38.24
CA ARG A 39 -32.83 5.31 -39.26
C ARG A 39 -31.36 5.69 -38.87
N PRO A 40 -30.48 6.11 -39.80
CA PRO A 40 -29.92 5.46 -41.00
C PRO A 40 -28.37 5.21 -40.91
N HIS A 41 -27.89 4.20 -41.62
CA HIS A 41 -26.48 3.78 -41.79
C HIS A 41 -25.60 4.77 -42.57
N PRO A 42 -24.29 4.91 -42.25
CA PRO A 42 -23.26 5.33 -43.21
C PRO A 42 -22.81 4.13 -44.07
N ASP A 43 -22.44 4.43 -45.32
CA ASP A 43 -22.14 3.48 -46.39
C ASP A 43 -20.76 2.81 -46.26
N HIS A 44 -20.69 1.57 -46.73
CA HIS A 44 -19.52 0.70 -46.89
C HIS A 44 -18.28 1.38 -47.50
N ILE A 45 -17.11 1.14 -46.88
CA ILE A 45 -15.78 1.32 -47.46
C ILE A 45 -15.69 0.49 -48.75
N GLN A 46 -15.26 1.12 -49.85
CA GLN A 46 -15.01 0.43 -51.12
C GLN A 46 -13.57 -0.10 -51.14
N PRO A 47 -13.34 -1.37 -51.48
CA PRO A 47 -11.99 -1.91 -51.57
C PRO A 47 -11.22 -1.23 -52.71
N GLN A 48 -10.14 -0.52 -52.36
CA GLN A 48 -9.12 -0.14 -53.33
C GLN A 48 -8.29 -1.38 -53.70
N GLN A 49 -7.62 -1.30 -54.85
CA GLN A 49 -6.89 -2.44 -55.40
C GLN A 49 -5.52 -2.54 -54.69
N PRO A 50 -5.11 -3.70 -54.17
CA PRO A 50 -3.88 -3.82 -53.38
C PRO A 50 -2.68 -3.31 -54.19
N ALA A 51 -1.99 -2.31 -53.64
CA ALA A 51 -0.82 -1.72 -54.23
C ALA A 51 0.37 -2.69 -54.05
N ALA A 52 0.82 -3.30 -55.14
CA ALA A 52 2.05 -4.08 -55.11
C ALA A 52 3.25 -3.14 -54.92
N ARG A 53 4.21 -3.53 -54.09
CA ARG A 53 5.48 -2.84 -53.83
C ARG A 53 6.05 -2.16 -55.09
N PRO A 54 6.19 -0.82 -55.14
CA PRO A 54 6.73 -0.14 -56.31
C PRO A 54 8.16 -0.60 -56.60
N ALA A 55 8.41 -1.08 -57.82
CA ALA A 55 9.70 -1.67 -58.23
C ALA A 55 10.87 -0.67 -58.38
N ALA A 56 10.70 0.57 -57.92
CA ALA A 56 11.70 1.62 -57.70
C ALA A 56 11.00 2.77 -56.95
N GLN A 57 11.25 2.95 -55.65
CA GLN A 57 10.51 3.95 -54.86
C GLN A 57 10.81 5.36 -55.34
N ALA A 58 9.78 6.02 -55.86
CA ALA A 58 9.71 7.46 -55.79
C ALA A 58 9.55 7.85 -54.31
N GLU A 59 10.09 8.99 -53.93
CA GLU A 59 9.88 9.59 -52.61
C GLU A 59 8.38 9.77 -52.36
N ALA A 60 7.85 9.13 -51.30
CA ALA A 60 6.45 9.22 -50.90
C ALA A 60 6.17 10.53 -50.15
N GLU A 61 4.90 10.83 -49.88
CA GLU A 61 4.55 11.95 -49.01
C GLU A 61 4.78 11.56 -47.54
N TRP A 62 4.37 10.35 -47.15
CA TRP A 62 4.56 9.82 -45.80
C TRP A 62 5.22 8.44 -45.78
N THR A 63 6.02 8.19 -44.74
CA THR A 63 6.32 6.85 -44.25
C THR A 63 5.94 6.79 -42.78
N ILE A 64 5.07 5.85 -42.43
CA ILE A 64 4.64 5.56 -41.06
C ILE A 64 5.42 4.34 -40.58
N LEU A 65 6.11 4.47 -39.46
CA LEU A 65 6.91 3.44 -38.81
C LEU A 65 6.16 2.99 -37.56
N LEU A 66 5.79 1.72 -37.51
CA LEU A 66 5.18 1.08 -36.35
C LEU A 66 6.25 0.23 -35.66
N TYR A 67 6.67 0.64 -34.46
CA TYR A 67 7.56 -0.14 -33.60
C TYR A 67 6.69 -0.79 -32.52
N GLN A 68 6.41 -2.08 -32.69
CA GLN A 68 5.38 -2.80 -31.95
C GLN A 68 6.03 -3.92 -31.17
N ASP A 69 6.21 -3.71 -29.87
CA ASP A 69 6.78 -4.70 -28.99
C ASP A 69 5.66 -5.56 -28.41
N ALA A 70 5.37 -6.68 -29.08
CA ALA A 70 4.34 -7.62 -28.68
C ALA A 70 4.95 -8.87 -28.00
N ASP A 71 6.19 -8.79 -27.53
CA ASP A 71 6.83 -9.84 -26.73
C ASP A 71 6.32 -9.85 -25.27
N ASP A 72 5.00 -9.71 -25.12
CA ASP A 72 4.30 -9.71 -23.85
C ASP A 72 3.05 -10.60 -23.91
N GLU A 73 2.90 -11.54 -22.97
CA GLU A 73 1.76 -12.47 -22.91
C GLU A 73 0.37 -11.77 -22.87
N MET A 74 0.30 -10.52 -22.40
CA MET A 74 -0.94 -9.72 -22.34
C MET A 74 -1.15 -8.83 -23.56
N LEU A 75 -0.13 -8.10 -24.00
CA LEU A 75 -0.27 -7.14 -25.10
C LEU A 75 -0.14 -7.78 -26.49
N GLU A 76 0.37 -9.02 -26.59
CA GLU A 76 0.57 -9.69 -27.87
C GLU A 76 -0.70 -9.67 -28.74
N GLN A 77 -1.85 -10.02 -28.16
CA GLN A 77 -3.11 -10.03 -28.90
C GLN A 77 -3.53 -8.63 -29.35
N ASP A 78 -3.47 -7.64 -28.47
CA ASP A 78 -3.95 -6.29 -28.73
C ASP A 78 -3.08 -5.59 -29.78
N ILE A 79 -1.76 -5.66 -29.65
CA ILE A 79 -0.81 -5.09 -30.62
C ILE A 79 -0.94 -5.74 -32.00
N LEU A 80 -1.21 -7.05 -32.06
CA LEU A 80 -1.46 -7.71 -33.35
C LEU A 80 -2.81 -7.33 -33.97
N ILE A 81 -3.83 -7.09 -33.15
CA ILE A 81 -5.09 -6.55 -33.65
C ILE A 81 -4.86 -5.16 -34.24
N ASP A 82 -4.13 -4.30 -33.56
CA ASP A 82 -3.81 -2.94 -34.03
C ASP A 82 -2.95 -2.93 -35.29
N PHE A 83 -1.98 -3.86 -35.38
CA PHE A 83 -1.25 -4.13 -36.62
C PHE A 83 -2.23 -4.45 -37.76
N ASN A 84 -3.21 -5.30 -37.49
CA ASN A 84 -4.15 -5.75 -38.51
C ASN A 84 -5.20 -4.67 -38.85
N GLU A 85 -5.55 -3.80 -37.91
CA GLU A 85 -6.32 -2.59 -38.18
C GLU A 85 -5.59 -1.66 -39.16
N ALA A 86 -4.28 -1.48 -38.98
CA ALA A 86 -3.46 -0.73 -39.92
C ALA A 86 -3.40 -1.42 -41.31
N GLU A 87 -3.44 -2.75 -41.36
CA GLU A 87 -3.49 -3.53 -42.59
C GLU A 87 -4.78 -3.31 -43.41
N VAL A 88 -5.93 -3.07 -42.76
CA VAL A 88 -7.21 -2.77 -43.46
C VAL A 88 -7.12 -1.55 -44.38
N ILE A 89 -6.23 -0.61 -44.04
CA ILE A 89 -5.93 0.56 -44.87
C ILE A 89 -4.72 0.29 -45.76
N GLY A 90 -3.61 -0.16 -45.16
CA GLY A 90 -2.37 -0.51 -45.83
C GLY A 90 -1.68 0.64 -46.56
N SER A 91 -0.52 0.33 -47.15
CA SER A 91 0.28 1.29 -47.91
C SER A 91 -0.34 1.67 -49.26
N SER A 92 -0.07 2.89 -49.73
CA SER A 92 -0.48 3.44 -51.03
C SER A 92 0.71 3.95 -51.85
N ASP A 93 0.46 4.57 -53.01
CA ASP A 93 1.52 5.19 -53.83
C ASP A 93 2.15 6.43 -53.16
N GLU A 94 1.47 7.06 -52.21
CA GLU A 94 1.90 8.30 -51.53
C GLU A 94 2.16 8.13 -50.03
N VAL A 95 1.81 6.97 -49.45
CA VAL A 95 1.97 6.66 -48.03
C VAL A 95 2.54 5.25 -47.90
N ASN A 96 3.74 5.11 -47.33
CA ASN A 96 4.27 3.81 -46.92
C ASN A 96 3.89 3.56 -45.45
N ILE A 97 3.54 2.33 -45.11
CA ILE A 97 3.35 1.87 -43.74
C ILE A 97 4.22 0.62 -43.55
N VAL A 98 5.13 0.68 -42.59
CA VAL A 98 6.06 -0.41 -42.27
C VAL A 98 6.06 -0.66 -40.78
N ALA A 99 6.23 -1.92 -40.40
CA ALA A 99 6.25 -2.32 -39.00
C ALA A 99 7.47 -3.18 -38.71
N GLN A 100 7.97 -3.09 -37.48
CA GLN A 100 8.75 -4.12 -36.82
C GLN A 100 7.93 -4.61 -35.63
N VAL A 101 7.66 -5.92 -35.61
CA VAL A 101 6.80 -6.56 -34.62
C VAL A 101 7.57 -7.69 -33.98
N ASP A 102 7.69 -7.67 -32.66
CA ASP A 102 8.13 -8.82 -31.87
C ASP A 102 6.96 -9.54 -31.22
N ARG A 103 7.07 -10.84 -30.97
CA ARG A 103 5.93 -11.64 -30.47
C ARG A 103 6.36 -12.66 -29.42
N PHE A 104 5.52 -12.74 -28.39
CA PHE A 104 5.67 -13.66 -27.27
C PHE A 104 5.43 -15.14 -27.62
N ASP A 105 6.16 -16.05 -26.95
CA ASP A 105 5.92 -17.50 -27.01
C ASP A 105 4.76 -17.90 -26.07
N GLY A 106 3.52 -17.68 -26.52
CA GLY A 106 2.32 -18.30 -25.93
C GLY A 106 1.27 -17.35 -25.36
N GLY A 107 1.27 -16.06 -25.71
CA GLY A 107 0.25 -15.10 -25.31
C GLY A 107 -0.99 -15.16 -26.22
N TYR A 108 -0.78 -15.40 -27.52
CA TYR A 108 -1.84 -15.40 -28.51
C TYR A 108 -1.57 -16.34 -29.71
N ASP A 109 -2.28 -17.47 -29.79
CA ASP A 109 -2.14 -18.44 -30.89
C ASP A 109 -2.68 -17.96 -32.27
N GLY A 110 -3.14 -16.71 -32.37
CA GLY A 110 -3.73 -16.15 -33.59
C GLY A 110 -2.71 -15.59 -34.59
N MET A 111 -3.22 -15.25 -35.78
CA MET A 111 -2.47 -14.56 -36.84
C MET A 111 -1.13 -15.21 -37.23
N GLY A 112 -1.03 -16.53 -37.09
CA GLY A 112 0.11 -17.33 -37.55
C GLY A 112 1.07 -17.81 -36.45
N ASP A 113 0.93 -17.32 -35.22
CA ASP A 113 1.62 -17.84 -34.02
C ASP A 113 3.15 -17.98 -34.22
N TRP A 114 3.83 -16.87 -34.53
CA TRP A 114 5.29 -16.82 -34.63
C TRP A 114 5.89 -16.12 -33.42
N THR A 115 7.13 -16.45 -33.07
CA THR A 115 7.81 -16.03 -31.83
C THR A 115 9.15 -15.34 -32.14
N SER A 116 9.16 -14.44 -33.12
CA SER A 116 10.40 -13.77 -33.54
C SER A 116 10.10 -12.36 -34.02
N THR A 117 11.09 -11.49 -33.92
CA THR A 117 10.99 -10.14 -34.45
C THR A 117 11.00 -10.14 -35.97
N LYS A 118 9.98 -9.54 -36.57
CA LYS A 118 9.82 -9.48 -38.04
C LYS A 118 9.56 -8.08 -38.54
N ARG A 119 9.93 -7.83 -39.79
CA ARG A 119 9.66 -6.57 -40.50
C ARG A 119 8.64 -6.77 -41.60
N PHE A 120 7.66 -5.89 -41.67
CA PHE A 120 6.56 -5.96 -42.63
C PHE A 120 6.44 -4.69 -43.49
N TYR A 121 5.99 -4.88 -44.73
CA TYR A 121 5.35 -3.82 -45.51
C TYR A 121 3.85 -4.05 -45.49
N LEU A 122 3.10 -3.12 -44.88
CA LEU A 122 1.67 -3.32 -44.66
C LEU A 122 0.93 -3.15 -45.98
N THR A 123 0.26 -4.21 -46.44
CA THR A 123 -0.48 -4.21 -47.70
C THR A 123 -1.97 -4.30 -47.44
N GLN A 124 -2.75 -3.47 -48.13
CA GLN A 124 -4.18 -3.43 -47.90
C GLN A 124 -4.86 -4.79 -48.10
N ASP A 125 -5.57 -5.25 -47.08
CA ASP A 125 -6.63 -6.23 -47.21
C ASP A 125 -7.92 -5.83 -46.46
N SER A 126 -8.80 -6.79 -46.18
CA SER A 126 -10.04 -6.53 -45.46
C SER A 126 -10.32 -7.61 -44.40
N ASP A 127 -9.29 -8.34 -43.99
CA ASP A 127 -9.39 -9.44 -43.05
C ASP A 127 -8.89 -8.95 -41.68
N LEU A 128 -9.79 -8.91 -40.69
CA LEU A 128 -9.43 -8.51 -39.33
C LEU A 128 -8.95 -9.70 -38.48
N GLU A 129 -8.88 -10.92 -39.04
CA GLU A 129 -8.53 -12.13 -38.30
C GLU A 129 -7.14 -12.71 -38.65
N GLU A 130 -6.52 -12.30 -39.77
CA GLU A 130 -5.28 -12.88 -40.28
C GLU A 130 -4.38 -11.79 -40.88
N ILE A 131 -3.05 -11.92 -40.68
CA ILE A 131 -2.06 -11.02 -41.28
C ILE A 131 -1.78 -11.44 -42.74
N GLY A 132 -2.10 -10.54 -43.68
CA GLY A 132 -1.88 -10.71 -45.12
C GLY A 132 -0.66 -9.94 -45.67
N SER A 133 -0.05 -9.09 -44.85
CA SER A 133 1.07 -8.19 -45.21
C SER A 133 2.36 -8.90 -45.65
N GLU A 134 3.18 -8.22 -46.46
CA GLU A 134 4.45 -8.77 -46.97
C GLU A 134 5.52 -8.78 -45.86
N GLU A 135 5.86 -9.97 -45.35
CA GLU A 135 7.07 -10.20 -44.54
C GLU A 135 8.32 -9.87 -45.37
N LEU A 136 9.11 -8.89 -44.92
CA LEU A 136 10.31 -8.41 -45.59
C LEU A 136 11.58 -9.04 -45.02
N ASP A 137 11.62 -9.25 -43.71
CA ASP A 137 12.76 -9.83 -42.99
C ASP A 137 12.28 -10.49 -41.70
N ASP A 138 13.04 -11.50 -41.26
CA ASP A 138 12.86 -12.22 -39.99
C ASP A 138 14.21 -12.10 -39.26
N LEU A 139 14.23 -11.31 -38.19
CA LEU A 139 15.44 -10.93 -37.46
C LEU A 139 15.84 -11.99 -36.43
N GLY A 140 14.97 -12.97 -36.16
CA GLY A 140 15.03 -13.79 -34.95
C GLY A 140 14.60 -12.98 -33.73
N GLU A 141 14.89 -13.50 -32.54
CA GLU A 141 14.65 -12.80 -31.27
C GLU A 141 15.51 -11.54 -31.15
N THR A 142 14.92 -10.40 -30.77
CA THR A 142 15.64 -9.16 -30.55
C THR A 142 15.12 -8.44 -29.32
N ASN A 143 16.03 -7.91 -28.49
CA ASN A 143 15.63 -7.06 -27.37
C ASN A 143 14.99 -5.77 -27.92
N MET A 144 13.68 -5.61 -27.74
CA MET A 144 12.92 -4.46 -28.21
C MET A 144 13.03 -3.25 -27.26
N ALA A 145 13.44 -3.48 -26.00
CA ALA A 145 13.86 -2.45 -25.05
C ALA A 145 15.28 -1.87 -25.37
N ASP A 146 16.10 -2.54 -26.20
CA ASP A 146 17.41 -2.02 -26.60
C ASP A 146 17.29 -0.84 -27.57
N SER A 147 17.80 0.32 -27.15
CA SER A 147 17.93 1.54 -27.96
C SER A 147 18.50 1.30 -29.37
N GLN A 148 19.43 0.34 -29.54
CA GLN A 148 20.03 0.04 -30.83
C GLN A 148 19.05 -0.68 -31.78
N THR A 149 18.12 -1.49 -31.25
CA THR A 149 17.07 -2.15 -32.04
C THR A 149 16.15 -1.10 -32.67
N LEU A 150 15.77 -0.06 -31.91
CA LEU A 150 15.01 1.08 -32.41
C LEU A 150 15.78 1.88 -33.48
N VAL A 151 17.07 2.19 -33.24
CA VAL A 151 17.93 2.88 -34.23
C VAL A 151 17.97 2.09 -35.53
N ASP A 152 18.21 0.79 -35.46
CA ASP A 152 18.33 -0.08 -36.63
C ASP A 152 17.03 -0.15 -37.43
N PHE A 153 15.88 -0.15 -36.75
CA PHE A 153 14.57 -0.09 -37.41
C PHE A 153 14.35 1.24 -38.14
N ILE A 154 14.58 2.37 -37.46
CA ILE A 154 14.40 3.71 -38.06
C ILE A 154 15.31 3.88 -39.28
N VAL A 155 16.60 3.53 -39.15
CA VAL A 155 17.57 3.64 -40.24
C VAL A 155 17.14 2.79 -41.43
N TRP A 156 16.74 1.53 -41.16
CA TRP A 156 16.25 0.64 -42.20
C TRP A 156 15.00 1.21 -42.90
N ALA A 157 14.03 1.73 -42.16
CA ALA A 157 12.80 2.26 -42.71
C ALA A 157 13.05 3.50 -43.58
N VAL A 158 13.88 4.44 -43.11
CA VAL A 158 14.22 5.67 -43.87
C VAL A 158 14.98 5.33 -45.16
N ASP A 159 15.93 4.40 -45.12
CA ASP A 159 16.72 3.98 -46.28
C ASP A 159 15.89 3.22 -47.33
N ASN A 160 14.95 2.38 -46.86
CA ASN A 160 14.15 1.50 -47.72
C ASN A 160 12.79 2.07 -48.09
N PHE A 161 12.32 3.14 -47.47
CA PHE A 161 11.01 3.76 -47.73
C PHE A 161 11.12 5.29 -47.63
N PRO A 162 11.83 5.93 -48.57
CA PRO A 162 12.06 7.37 -48.53
C PRO A 162 10.75 8.17 -48.69
N ALA A 163 10.53 9.17 -47.84
CA ALA A 163 9.37 10.04 -47.84
C ALA A 163 9.72 11.49 -47.44
N GLN A 164 8.79 12.41 -47.67
CA GLN A 164 8.91 13.79 -47.21
C GLN A 164 8.67 13.95 -45.71
N LYS A 165 7.78 13.14 -45.14
CA LYS A 165 7.41 13.16 -43.72
C LYS A 165 7.47 11.75 -43.15
N TYR A 166 7.93 11.66 -41.91
CA TYR A 166 8.05 10.40 -41.18
C TYR A 166 7.26 10.50 -39.88
N ALA A 167 6.39 9.53 -39.62
CA ALA A 167 5.76 9.36 -38.32
C ALA A 167 6.30 8.08 -37.69
N LEU A 168 6.78 8.16 -36.45
CA LEU A 168 7.16 7.00 -35.64
C LEU A 168 6.07 6.82 -34.57
N ILE A 169 5.50 5.63 -34.49
CA ILE A 169 4.55 5.24 -33.45
C ILE A 169 5.19 4.07 -32.72
N LEU A 170 5.36 4.22 -31.41
CA LEU A 170 5.87 3.19 -30.52
C LEU A 170 4.68 2.66 -29.70
N SER A 171 4.51 1.34 -29.71
CA SER A 171 3.38 0.66 -29.05
C SER A 171 3.91 -0.42 -28.11
N ASP A 172 3.67 -0.25 -26.81
CA ASP A 172 3.87 -1.21 -25.71
C ASP A 172 3.43 -0.56 -24.37
N HIS A 173 3.86 -1.10 -23.23
CA HIS A 173 3.85 -0.48 -21.91
C HIS A 173 4.48 0.91 -21.88
N GLY A 174 3.93 1.76 -21.03
CA GLY A 174 4.50 3.07 -20.68
C GLY A 174 4.38 3.35 -19.18
N ALA A 175 5.36 4.06 -18.65
CA ALA A 175 5.43 4.46 -17.24
C ALA A 175 5.64 5.97 -17.06
N GLY A 176 5.68 6.75 -18.15
CA GLY A 176 5.96 8.18 -18.15
C GLY A 176 7.45 8.50 -18.20
N TRP A 177 7.94 9.36 -17.32
CA TRP A 177 9.36 9.74 -17.26
C TRP A 177 10.32 8.55 -17.06
N PRO A 178 9.98 7.45 -16.35
CA PRO A 178 10.86 6.28 -16.28
C PRO A 178 11.17 5.73 -17.67
N GLY A 179 10.17 5.59 -18.54
CA GLY A 179 10.28 4.91 -19.83
C GLY A 179 9.14 3.91 -20.04
N GLY A 180 9.40 2.87 -20.83
CA GLY A 180 8.44 1.83 -21.20
C GLY A 180 9.07 0.84 -22.18
N TRP A 181 8.28 0.22 -23.06
CA TRP A 181 8.76 -0.78 -24.03
C TRP A 181 9.54 -1.90 -23.35
N ASN A 182 8.85 -2.60 -22.45
CA ASN A 182 9.43 -3.60 -21.59
C ASN A 182 9.53 -4.92 -22.33
N ASP A 183 10.70 -5.52 -22.29
CA ASP A 183 10.94 -6.81 -22.94
C ASP A 183 11.20 -7.88 -21.87
N PRO A 184 10.21 -8.75 -21.57
CA PRO A 184 10.34 -9.81 -20.57
C PRO A 184 11.10 -11.06 -21.06
N ASP A 185 11.33 -11.25 -22.38
CA ASP A 185 12.18 -12.34 -22.92
C ASP A 185 13.25 -11.84 -23.93
N PRO A 186 14.13 -10.91 -23.53
CA PRO A 186 14.95 -10.11 -24.47
C PRO A 186 16.08 -10.90 -25.16
N GLY A 187 16.18 -12.21 -24.92
CA GLY A 187 17.32 -13.04 -25.34
C GLY A 187 18.67 -12.64 -24.69
N GLY A 188 18.67 -11.65 -23.78
CA GLY A 188 19.80 -11.13 -23.01
C GLY A 188 19.54 -9.72 -22.45
N LEU A 189 20.11 -9.40 -21.27
CA LEU A 189 19.93 -8.08 -20.63
C LEU A 189 20.61 -6.93 -21.40
N GLY A 190 19.95 -5.77 -21.44
CA GLY A 190 20.50 -4.49 -21.89
C GLY A 190 21.70 -3.99 -21.05
N PRO A 191 22.43 -2.95 -21.52
CA PRO A 191 23.70 -2.51 -20.92
C PRO A 191 23.60 -1.50 -19.76
N ASP A 192 22.43 -0.89 -19.52
CA ASP A 192 22.30 0.31 -18.68
C ASP A 192 21.40 0.05 -17.45
N GLU A 193 22.03 -0.32 -16.32
CA GLU A 193 21.36 -0.50 -15.02
C GLU A 193 21.04 0.88 -14.40
N VAL A 194 19.76 1.24 -14.32
CA VAL A 194 19.23 2.42 -13.60
C VAL A 194 18.41 1.97 -12.37
N VAL A 195 18.35 2.79 -11.32
CA VAL A 195 17.68 2.42 -10.05
C VAL A 195 16.21 2.02 -10.27
N VAL A 196 15.48 2.71 -11.16
CA VAL A 196 14.09 2.38 -11.49
C VAL A 196 13.94 1.01 -12.18
N ALA A 197 14.97 0.52 -12.86
CA ALA A 197 14.95 -0.82 -13.47
C ALA A 197 14.94 -1.92 -12.39
N GLU A 198 15.69 -1.73 -11.30
CA GLU A 198 15.69 -2.65 -10.16
C GLU A 198 14.33 -2.65 -9.45
N LEU A 199 13.71 -1.48 -9.32
CA LEU A 199 12.37 -1.34 -8.72
C LEU A 199 11.29 -2.04 -9.56
N PHE A 200 11.32 -1.90 -10.89
CA PHE A 200 10.31 -2.48 -11.78
C PHE A 200 10.54 -3.95 -12.10
N GLY A 201 11.78 -4.44 -11.95
CA GLY A 201 12.14 -5.85 -12.16
C GLY A 201 12.09 -6.32 -13.62
N VAL A 202 12.09 -5.39 -14.59
CA VAL A 202 12.04 -5.65 -16.04
C VAL A 202 13.04 -4.75 -16.79
N ASP A 203 13.51 -5.20 -17.96
CA ASP A 203 14.29 -4.37 -18.89
C ASP A 203 13.31 -3.47 -19.66
N GLY A 204 13.67 -2.21 -19.89
CA GLY A 204 12.80 -1.22 -20.55
C GLY A 204 13.62 -0.19 -21.29
N LEU A 205 13.05 0.40 -22.34
CA LEU A 205 13.66 1.52 -23.05
C LEU A 205 13.47 2.81 -22.22
N TRP A 206 14.51 3.22 -21.53
CA TRP A 206 14.47 4.36 -20.61
C TRP A 206 14.44 5.69 -21.37
N LEU A 207 13.88 6.74 -20.76
CA LEU A 207 13.66 8.01 -21.46
C LEU A 207 14.94 8.65 -22.01
N MET A 208 16.07 8.55 -21.28
CA MET A 208 17.35 9.05 -21.77
C MET A 208 17.89 8.26 -22.98
N GLU A 209 17.60 6.96 -23.02
CA GLU A 209 18.02 6.08 -24.12
C GLU A 209 17.18 6.34 -25.36
N LEU A 210 15.88 6.60 -25.19
CA LEU A 210 14.99 7.01 -26.28
C LEU A 210 15.46 8.34 -26.91
N ASP A 211 15.81 9.35 -26.11
CA ASP A 211 16.39 10.61 -26.61
C ASP A 211 17.67 10.35 -27.42
N GLN A 212 18.57 9.52 -26.88
CA GLN A 212 19.82 9.16 -27.56
C GLN A 212 19.56 8.40 -28.87
N ALA A 213 18.68 7.40 -28.86
CA ALA A 213 18.34 6.57 -30.02
C ALA A 213 17.76 7.42 -31.16
N LEU A 214 16.82 8.30 -30.87
CA LEU A 214 16.22 9.20 -31.85
C LEU A 214 17.26 10.16 -32.45
N GLY A 215 18.18 10.68 -31.60
CA GLY A 215 19.29 11.52 -32.04
C GLY A 215 20.25 10.78 -32.97
N GLU A 216 20.65 9.56 -32.59
CA GLU A 216 21.54 8.73 -33.39
C GLU A 216 20.91 8.35 -34.73
N ALA A 217 19.65 7.91 -34.74
CA ALA A 217 18.95 7.54 -35.97
C ALA A 217 18.83 8.74 -36.93
N ARG A 218 18.56 9.94 -36.42
CA ARG A 218 18.56 11.18 -37.22
C ARG A 218 19.93 11.51 -37.81
N ASP A 219 20.99 11.36 -37.03
CA ASP A 219 22.37 11.58 -37.49
C ASP A 219 22.79 10.59 -38.58
N GLN A 220 22.38 9.33 -38.46
CA GLN A 220 22.69 8.28 -39.44
C GLN A 220 21.90 8.45 -40.75
N THR A 221 20.61 8.82 -40.66
CA THR A 221 19.72 8.95 -41.82
C THR A 221 19.78 10.32 -42.49
N GLY A 222 20.22 11.35 -41.76
CA GLY A 222 20.13 12.75 -42.18
C GLY A 222 18.73 13.35 -42.07
N LEU A 223 17.83 12.71 -41.30
CA LEU A 223 16.49 13.21 -41.01
C LEU A 223 16.56 14.45 -40.12
N ASP A 224 15.96 15.56 -40.54
CA ASP A 224 15.93 16.79 -39.73
C ASP A 224 15.10 16.61 -38.47
N LYS A 225 13.84 16.21 -38.57
CA LYS A 225 12.99 15.79 -37.45
C LYS A 225 11.96 14.81 -38.00
N PHE A 226 11.44 13.92 -37.15
CA PHE A 226 10.18 13.25 -37.42
C PHE A 226 9.07 14.30 -37.53
N GLU A 227 8.12 14.08 -38.42
CA GLU A 227 6.92 14.90 -38.48
C GLU A 227 6.04 14.63 -37.26
N LEU A 228 5.94 13.37 -36.83
CA LEU A 228 5.20 12.94 -35.63
C LEU A 228 5.95 11.85 -34.87
N ILE A 229 5.98 11.91 -33.55
CA ILE A 229 6.38 10.81 -32.65
C ILE A 229 5.20 10.52 -31.73
N GLY A 230 4.59 9.35 -31.87
CA GLY A 230 3.41 8.92 -31.13
C GLY A 230 3.74 7.80 -30.15
N PHE A 231 3.09 7.84 -28.99
CA PHE A 231 3.18 6.82 -27.95
C PHE A 231 1.80 6.21 -27.75
N ASP A 232 1.58 5.03 -28.32
CA ASP A 232 0.44 4.16 -28.00
C ASP A 232 0.87 3.31 -26.79
N ALA A 233 1.01 4.01 -25.66
CA ALA A 233 1.56 3.54 -24.40
C ALA A 233 1.04 4.41 -23.23
N CYS A 234 0.79 3.77 -22.09
CA CYS A 234 0.28 4.40 -20.86
C CYS A 234 1.17 5.55 -20.36
N LEU A 235 0.57 6.59 -19.78
CA LEU A 235 1.25 7.64 -18.97
C LEU A 235 2.31 8.50 -19.70
N MET A 236 2.47 8.37 -21.02
CA MET A 236 3.56 9.03 -21.78
C MET A 236 3.35 10.54 -22.03
N SER A 237 2.18 11.11 -21.73
CA SER A 237 1.88 12.54 -21.90
C SER A 237 2.43 13.40 -20.76
N GLN A 238 3.72 13.26 -20.49
CA GLN A 238 4.44 13.98 -19.43
C GLN A 238 5.36 15.06 -20.03
N LEU A 239 5.54 16.18 -19.33
CA LEU A 239 6.41 17.27 -19.77
C LEU A 239 7.88 16.82 -19.89
N GLU A 240 8.30 15.90 -19.02
CA GLU A 240 9.58 15.21 -19.04
C GLU A 240 9.79 14.49 -20.37
N VAL A 241 8.79 13.69 -20.77
CA VAL A 241 8.81 12.92 -22.03
C VAL A 241 8.83 13.85 -23.23
N PHE A 242 7.94 14.85 -23.26
CA PHE A 242 7.91 15.83 -24.36
C PHE A 242 9.21 16.63 -24.47
N SER A 243 9.86 16.94 -23.35
CA SER A 243 11.18 17.58 -23.34
C SER A 243 12.23 16.70 -24.00
N ALA A 244 12.26 15.40 -23.69
CA ALA A 244 13.18 14.41 -24.28
C ALA A 244 13.04 14.32 -25.81
N ILE A 245 11.81 14.33 -26.33
CA ILE A 245 11.55 14.14 -27.76
C ILE A 245 11.45 15.44 -28.59
N GLU A 246 11.33 16.61 -27.96
CA GLU A 246 11.26 17.90 -28.67
C GLU A 246 12.34 18.05 -29.75
N PRO A 247 13.62 17.73 -29.50
CA PRO A 247 14.67 17.92 -30.51
C PRO A 247 14.48 17.04 -31.76
N HIS A 248 13.69 15.98 -31.66
CA HIS A 248 13.58 14.91 -32.65
C HIS A 248 12.26 14.94 -33.42
N GLY A 249 11.18 15.48 -32.85
CA GLY A 249 9.85 15.53 -33.47
C GLY A 249 9.31 16.95 -33.70
N ARG A 250 8.29 17.08 -34.56
CA ARG A 250 7.49 18.32 -34.69
C ARG A 250 6.18 18.27 -33.90
N TYR A 251 5.53 17.11 -33.89
CA TYR A 251 4.28 16.87 -33.17
C TYR A 251 4.39 15.57 -32.38
N SER A 252 3.64 15.46 -31.29
CA SER A 252 3.51 14.21 -30.55
C SER A 252 2.06 13.94 -30.17
N VAL A 253 1.74 12.66 -29.97
CA VAL A 253 0.46 12.19 -29.41
C VAL A 253 0.75 11.19 -28.30
N ALA A 254 0.15 11.38 -27.12
CA ALA A 254 0.36 10.56 -25.92
C ALA A 254 -0.82 10.66 -24.93
N SER A 255 -0.95 9.67 -24.03
CA SER A 255 -1.95 9.64 -22.94
C SER A 255 -1.37 10.06 -21.59
N GLN A 256 -2.13 10.81 -20.79
CA GLN A 256 -1.79 11.11 -19.38
C GLN A 256 -2.09 9.94 -18.44
N GLU A 257 -3.06 9.10 -18.82
CA GLU A 257 -3.56 7.96 -18.05
C GLU A 257 -3.23 6.63 -18.75
N LEU A 258 -3.63 5.52 -18.14
CA LEU A 258 -3.73 4.21 -18.78
C LEU A 258 -4.51 4.29 -20.11
N GLU A 259 -4.06 3.50 -21.09
CA GLU A 259 -4.78 3.32 -22.34
C GLU A 259 -5.51 1.96 -22.33
N PRO A 260 -6.72 1.88 -22.89
CA PRO A 260 -7.42 0.61 -23.01
C PRO A 260 -6.72 -0.26 -24.06
N GLY A 261 -6.81 -1.58 -23.94
CA GLY A 261 -6.26 -2.58 -24.86
C GLY A 261 -6.84 -2.50 -26.27
N VAL A 262 -7.88 -1.69 -26.51
CA VAL A 262 -8.27 -1.33 -27.88
C VAL A 262 -7.21 -0.49 -28.62
N GLY A 263 -6.30 0.17 -27.89
CA GLY A 263 -5.22 0.97 -28.45
C GLY A 263 -5.72 2.18 -29.24
N TRP A 264 -4.89 2.67 -30.16
CA TRP A 264 -5.28 3.73 -31.08
C TRP A 264 -6.14 3.21 -32.22
N ALA A 265 -7.05 4.07 -32.73
CA ALA A 265 -7.90 3.74 -33.86
C ALA A 265 -7.15 3.76 -35.22
N TYR A 266 -6.24 2.80 -35.44
CA TYR A 266 -5.32 2.72 -36.59
C TYR A 266 -6.06 2.81 -37.92
N ALA A 267 -7.10 2.01 -38.12
CA ALA A 267 -7.89 2.07 -39.34
C ALA A 267 -8.52 3.47 -39.55
N GLY A 268 -8.98 4.10 -38.46
CA GLY A 268 -9.62 5.42 -38.47
C GLY A 268 -8.69 6.53 -38.96
N PHE A 269 -7.55 6.75 -38.30
CA PHE A 269 -6.67 7.87 -38.66
C PHE A 269 -5.86 7.58 -39.95
N LEU A 270 -5.48 6.33 -40.21
CA LEU A 270 -4.79 5.97 -41.46
C LEU A 270 -5.71 6.12 -42.67
N GLN A 271 -7.01 5.88 -42.52
CA GLN A 271 -7.97 6.17 -43.59
C GLN A 271 -8.02 7.67 -43.92
N GLN A 272 -8.00 8.54 -42.89
CA GLN A 272 -7.95 9.99 -43.11
C GLN A 272 -6.64 10.41 -43.80
N LEU A 273 -5.52 9.82 -43.40
CA LEU A 273 -4.21 10.08 -44.00
C LEU A 273 -4.15 9.64 -45.47
N THR A 274 -4.58 8.43 -45.78
CA THR A 274 -4.54 7.90 -47.15
C THR A 274 -5.53 8.59 -48.09
N ASP A 275 -6.66 9.08 -47.57
CA ASP A 275 -7.60 9.93 -48.32
C ASP A 275 -7.05 11.35 -48.57
N SER A 276 -6.20 11.85 -47.66
CA SER A 276 -5.62 13.19 -47.71
C SER A 276 -4.11 13.19 -47.42
N PRO A 277 -3.27 12.57 -48.28
CA PRO A 277 -1.86 12.34 -47.98
C PRO A 277 -1.07 13.64 -47.78
N HIS A 278 -1.51 14.77 -48.35
CA HIS A 278 -0.84 16.06 -48.14
C HIS A 278 -1.23 16.80 -46.85
N MET A 279 -1.93 16.16 -45.91
CA MET A 279 -2.24 16.77 -44.61
C MET A 279 -0.95 17.09 -43.83
N SER A 280 -1.04 18.05 -42.91
CA SER A 280 0.11 18.41 -42.05
C SER A 280 0.29 17.40 -40.92
N GLY A 281 1.45 17.39 -40.27
CA GLY A 281 1.64 16.62 -39.03
C GLY A 281 0.65 16.98 -37.94
N ALA A 282 0.32 18.27 -37.77
CA ALA A 282 -0.71 18.71 -36.84
C ALA A 282 -2.10 18.13 -37.18
N ASP A 283 -2.46 18.09 -38.47
CA ASP A 283 -3.73 17.48 -38.90
C ASP A 283 -3.74 15.96 -38.64
N LEU A 284 -2.61 15.26 -38.84
CA LEU A 284 -2.48 13.84 -38.53
C LEU A 284 -2.56 13.58 -37.02
N ALA A 285 -1.87 14.37 -36.20
CA ALA A 285 -1.93 14.28 -34.74
C ALA A 285 -3.36 14.51 -34.22
N ALA A 286 -4.05 15.53 -34.74
CA ALA A 286 -5.45 15.78 -34.42
C ALA A 286 -6.38 14.65 -34.91
N ALA A 287 -6.06 14.02 -36.05
CA ALA A 287 -6.83 12.89 -36.56
C ALA A 287 -6.77 11.71 -35.57
N ILE A 288 -5.57 11.35 -35.09
CA ILE A 288 -5.35 10.28 -34.09
C ILE A 288 -6.25 10.52 -32.86
N VAL A 289 -6.16 11.71 -32.24
CA VAL A 289 -6.99 12.07 -31.06
C VAL A 289 -8.48 12.02 -31.38
N SER A 290 -8.90 12.55 -32.53
CA SER A 290 -10.31 12.61 -32.88
C SER A 290 -10.93 11.23 -33.17
N THR A 291 -10.13 10.26 -33.63
CA THR A 291 -10.60 8.91 -33.94
C THR A 291 -10.48 7.96 -32.76
N TYR A 292 -9.72 8.33 -31.73
CA TYR A 292 -9.46 7.47 -30.58
C TYR A 292 -10.75 6.87 -30.01
N ILE A 293 -10.80 5.53 -29.93
CA ILE A 293 -11.96 4.67 -29.60
C ILE A 293 -13.11 4.73 -30.62
N GLU A 294 -13.53 5.91 -31.05
CA GLU A 294 -14.72 6.07 -31.92
C GLU A 294 -14.53 5.53 -33.34
N GLY A 295 -13.29 5.54 -33.84
CA GLY A 295 -12.91 5.14 -35.19
C GLY A 295 -12.21 3.78 -35.28
N ASP A 296 -12.10 3.08 -34.15
CA ASP A 296 -11.45 1.78 -34.02
C ASP A 296 -12.21 0.70 -34.82
N ALA A 297 -11.47 -0.18 -35.51
CA ALA A 297 -12.08 -1.16 -36.40
C ALA A 297 -12.84 -2.25 -35.63
N ARG A 298 -12.35 -2.68 -34.46
CA ARG A 298 -13.05 -3.61 -33.57
C ARG A 298 -14.38 -3.04 -33.10
N ILE A 299 -14.47 -1.73 -32.89
CA ILE A 299 -15.70 -1.08 -32.42
C ILE A 299 -16.67 -0.83 -33.57
N ILE A 300 -16.22 -0.39 -34.75
CA ILE A 300 -17.14 -0.02 -35.85
C ILE A 300 -17.59 -1.22 -36.69
N ASP A 301 -16.77 -2.27 -36.87
CA ASP A 301 -17.17 -3.46 -37.64
C ASP A 301 -18.12 -4.35 -36.83
N ASP A 302 -19.24 -4.73 -37.43
CA ASP A 302 -20.29 -5.50 -36.74
C ASP A 302 -19.82 -6.91 -36.30
N ASN A 303 -18.90 -7.55 -37.03
CA ASN A 303 -18.41 -8.88 -36.67
C ASN A 303 -17.30 -8.79 -35.64
N ALA A 304 -16.34 -7.87 -35.82
CA ALA A 304 -15.28 -7.63 -34.86
C ALA A 304 -15.85 -7.18 -33.50
N ARG A 305 -16.82 -6.25 -33.51
CA ARG A 305 -17.50 -5.80 -32.29
C ARG A 305 -18.20 -6.94 -31.57
N ARG A 306 -18.87 -7.81 -32.33
CA ARG A 306 -19.54 -8.98 -31.74
C ARG A 306 -18.53 -9.99 -31.20
N ALA A 307 -17.39 -10.18 -31.86
CA ALA A 307 -16.33 -11.04 -31.36
C ALA A 307 -15.74 -10.50 -30.05
N MET A 308 -15.48 -9.19 -29.97
CA MET A 308 -15.01 -8.51 -28.77
C MET A 308 -16.04 -8.59 -27.63
N LEU A 309 -17.33 -8.36 -27.92
CA LEU A 309 -18.38 -8.58 -26.94
C LEU A 309 -18.43 -10.03 -26.45
N ASP A 310 -18.33 -11.00 -27.35
CA ASP A 310 -18.35 -12.43 -27.02
C ASP A 310 -17.12 -12.86 -26.18
N SER A 311 -15.92 -12.30 -26.44
CA SER A 311 -14.68 -12.64 -25.73
C SER A 311 -14.50 -11.89 -24.42
N SER A 312 -14.71 -10.58 -24.43
CA SER A 312 -14.31 -9.66 -23.35
C SER A 312 -15.45 -9.31 -22.41
N PHE A 313 -16.71 -9.49 -22.85
CA PHE A 313 -17.92 -9.08 -22.13
C PHE A 313 -18.97 -10.20 -22.03
N GLY A 314 -18.61 -11.46 -22.30
CA GLY A 314 -19.51 -12.62 -22.18
C GLY A 314 -20.65 -12.69 -23.19
N GLY A 315 -20.58 -11.87 -24.22
CA GLY A 315 -21.58 -11.70 -25.28
C GLY A 315 -22.52 -10.53 -25.05
N GLY A 316 -23.40 -10.27 -26.02
CA GLY A 316 -24.38 -9.20 -25.92
C GLY A 316 -24.68 -8.52 -27.25
N GLU A 317 -25.53 -7.50 -27.20
CA GLU A 317 -25.78 -6.61 -28.33
C GLU A 317 -25.57 -5.16 -27.85
N ALA A 318 -24.39 -4.60 -28.13
CA ALA A 318 -24.10 -3.17 -28.00
C ALA A 318 -23.87 -2.55 -29.38
N SER A 319 -24.38 -1.34 -29.58
CA SER A 319 -24.00 -0.51 -30.73
C SER A 319 -22.57 0.00 -30.58
N ALA A 320 -21.95 0.40 -31.71
CA ALA A 320 -20.63 1.02 -31.69
C ALA A 320 -20.58 2.26 -30.77
N GLU A 321 -21.66 3.06 -30.76
CA GLU A 321 -21.76 4.25 -29.90
C GLU A 321 -21.85 3.90 -28.41
N GLU A 322 -22.61 2.86 -28.04
CA GLU A 322 -22.70 2.39 -26.65
C GLU A 322 -21.35 1.83 -26.17
N LEU A 323 -20.67 1.05 -27.00
CA LEU A 323 -19.38 0.44 -26.64
C LEU A 323 -18.24 1.47 -26.59
N ALA A 324 -18.18 2.39 -27.56
CA ALA A 324 -17.23 3.49 -27.53
C ALA A 324 -17.45 4.40 -26.32
N SER A 325 -18.71 4.64 -25.94
CA SER A 325 -19.02 5.42 -24.74
C SER A 325 -18.58 4.71 -23.46
N PHE A 326 -18.64 3.38 -23.42
CA PHE A 326 -18.18 2.59 -22.27
C PHE A 326 -16.64 2.59 -22.18
N LEU A 327 -15.95 2.26 -23.27
CA LEU A 327 -14.48 2.24 -23.31
C LEU A 327 -13.87 3.64 -23.17
N GLY A 328 -14.60 4.70 -23.53
CA GLY A 328 -14.16 6.08 -23.40
C GLY A 328 -14.50 6.75 -22.07
N GLN A 329 -14.88 6.00 -21.02
CA GLN A 329 -15.14 6.59 -19.71
C GLN A 329 -13.85 7.04 -19.02
N ASP A 330 -12.81 6.20 -19.05
CA ASP A 330 -11.56 6.36 -18.32
C ASP A 330 -10.35 6.39 -19.26
N VAL A 331 -10.25 7.45 -20.07
CA VAL A 331 -9.20 7.57 -21.08
C VAL A 331 -8.72 9.00 -21.21
N THR A 332 -7.49 9.19 -21.68
CA THR A 332 -6.96 10.49 -22.08
C THR A 332 -6.15 10.35 -23.36
N LEU A 333 -6.10 11.38 -24.21
CA LEU A 333 -5.18 11.42 -25.35
C LEU A 333 -4.96 12.86 -25.82
N THR A 334 -3.70 13.24 -26.01
CA THR A 334 -3.32 14.63 -26.34
C THR A 334 -2.37 14.69 -27.51
N ALA A 335 -2.68 15.56 -28.47
CA ALA A 335 -1.80 15.97 -29.55
C ALA A 335 -1.16 17.33 -29.22
N ILE A 336 0.17 17.43 -29.28
CA ILE A 336 0.93 18.63 -28.90
C ILE A 336 1.95 19.06 -29.99
N ASP A 337 2.14 20.38 -30.14
CA ASP A 337 3.21 20.97 -30.96
C ASP A 337 4.52 21.02 -30.16
N LEU A 338 5.48 20.19 -30.58
CA LEU A 338 6.76 20.09 -29.87
C LEU A 338 7.57 21.39 -29.97
N ALA A 339 7.33 22.25 -30.97
CA ALA A 339 8.02 23.53 -31.08
C ALA A 339 7.70 24.50 -29.93
N GLU A 340 6.61 24.25 -29.20
CA GLU A 340 6.17 25.07 -28.06
C GLU A 340 6.68 24.54 -26.71
N ILE A 341 7.22 23.31 -26.63
CA ILE A 341 7.78 22.73 -25.39
C ILE A 341 8.86 23.63 -24.76
N PRO A 342 9.79 24.28 -25.50
CA PRO A 342 10.73 25.20 -24.89
C PRO A 342 10.07 26.41 -24.21
N ASN A 343 8.87 26.82 -24.65
CA ASN A 343 8.10 27.88 -24.00
C ASN A 343 7.42 27.38 -22.73
N ILE A 344 6.91 26.13 -22.73
CA ILE A 344 6.37 25.48 -21.52
C ILE A 344 7.48 25.33 -20.48
N ASN A 345 8.64 24.77 -20.86
CA ASN A 345 9.78 24.59 -19.96
C ASN A 345 10.26 25.92 -19.37
N ALA A 346 10.28 27.00 -20.17
CA ALA A 346 10.63 28.32 -19.67
C ALA A 346 9.58 28.90 -18.70
N ALA A 347 8.29 28.61 -18.91
CA ALA A 347 7.23 29.02 -17.99
C ALA A 347 7.27 28.20 -16.69
N VAL A 348 7.52 26.88 -16.77
CA VAL A 348 7.69 26.00 -15.61
C VAL A 348 8.96 26.35 -14.83
N ASP A 349 10.07 26.69 -15.50
CA ASP A 349 11.28 27.22 -14.86
C ASP A 349 11.00 28.50 -14.06
N HIS A 350 10.20 29.41 -14.62
CA HIS A 350 9.79 30.63 -13.93
C HIS A 350 8.85 30.33 -12.76
N LEU A 351 7.91 29.41 -12.92
CA LEU A 351 7.02 28.95 -11.87
C LEU A 351 7.80 28.30 -10.72
N ALA A 352 8.69 27.35 -11.00
CA ALA A 352 9.54 26.70 -10.01
C ALA A 352 10.32 27.74 -9.18
N ALA A 353 10.93 28.73 -9.85
CA ALA A 353 11.63 29.81 -9.18
C ALA A 353 10.72 30.68 -8.29
N ALA A 354 9.45 30.88 -8.67
CA ALA A 354 8.47 31.61 -7.87
C ALA A 354 7.97 30.78 -6.68
N LEU A 355 7.73 29.48 -6.86
CA LEU A 355 7.28 28.56 -5.82
C LEU A 355 8.32 28.38 -4.71
N ILE A 356 9.61 28.29 -5.06
CA ILE A 356 10.72 28.25 -4.09
C ILE A 356 10.72 29.47 -3.13
N ALA A 357 10.16 30.60 -3.57
CA ALA A 357 10.20 31.85 -2.81
C ALA A 357 9.04 32.04 -1.81
N ILE A 358 8.04 31.15 -1.80
CA ILE A 358 6.82 31.30 -0.99
C ILE A 358 6.68 30.27 0.13
N ASP A 359 5.59 30.40 0.88
CA ASP A 359 5.15 29.41 1.86
C ASP A 359 4.64 28.14 1.13
N PRO A 360 5.00 26.91 1.54
CA PRO A 360 4.70 25.71 0.78
C PRO A 360 3.26 25.25 1.00
N ASN A 361 2.51 25.79 1.97
CA ASN A 361 1.15 25.37 2.27
C ASN A 361 0.21 25.48 1.06
N ALA A 362 0.16 26.63 0.39
CA ALA A 362 -0.67 26.81 -0.80
C ALA A 362 -0.27 25.88 -1.95
N VAL A 363 1.01 25.50 -2.01
CA VAL A 363 1.55 24.58 -3.02
C VAL A 363 1.19 23.14 -2.68
N ALA A 364 1.23 22.77 -1.40
CA ALA A 364 0.81 21.48 -0.87
C ALA A 364 -0.71 21.28 -1.07
N GLU A 365 -1.53 22.30 -0.81
CA GLU A 365 -2.98 22.30 -1.14
C GLU A 365 -3.19 22.07 -2.64
N ALA A 366 -2.47 22.81 -3.48
CA ALA A 366 -2.59 22.65 -4.92
C ALA A 366 -2.16 21.26 -5.41
N ARG A 367 -1.12 20.67 -4.81
CA ARG A 367 -0.65 19.31 -5.13
C ARG A 367 -1.64 18.25 -4.66
N ALA A 368 -2.16 18.36 -3.44
CA ALA A 368 -3.07 17.37 -2.84
C ALA A 368 -4.41 17.26 -3.58
N TYR A 369 -4.86 18.35 -4.21
CA TYR A 369 -6.15 18.42 -4.91
C TYR A 369 -6.03 18.44 -6.43
N ALA A 370 -4.81 18.36 -6.98
CA ALA A 370 -4.62 18.28 -8.42
C ALA A 370 -5.10 16.93 -8.96
N GLN A 371 -5.68 16.93 -10.16
CA GLN A 371 -6.00 15.68 -10.84
C GLN A 371 -4.75 14.83 -10.97
N SER A 372 -4.80 13.61 -10.43
CA SER A 372 -3.72 12.63 -10.51
C SER A 372 -4.05 11.48 -11.46
N PHE A 373 -3.00 10.80 -11.91
CA PHE A 373 -3.08 9.62 -12.79
C PHE A 373 -2.47 8.38 -12.10
N GLU A 374 -2.58 7.19 -12.68
CA GLU A 374 -2.09 5.95 -12.04
C GLU A 374 -0.60 6.04 -11.63
N SER A 375 -0.26 5.50 -10.45
CA SER A 375 1.11 5.43 -9.94
C SER A 375 1.81 4.15 -10.37
N VAL A 376 3.08 4.27 -10.77
CA VAL A 376 3.94 3.11 -11.08
C VAL A 376 4.88 2.73 -9.92
N PHE A 377 4.78 3.43 -8.79
CA PHE A 377 5.70 3.30 -7.64
C PHE A 377 5.09 2.58 -6.43
N GLY A 378 3.92 1.95 -6.58
CA GLY A 378 3.15 1.38 -5.47
C GLY A 378 1.97 2.25 -5.04
N GLU A 379 1.20 1.72 -4.09
CA GLU A 379 -0.04 2.31 -3.59
C GLU A 379 0.08 2.93 -2.19
N ASP A 380 1.22 2.74 -1.54
CA ASP A 380 1.45 3.26 -0.20
C ASP A 380 1.52 4.79 -0.19
N TRP A 381 1.73 5.39 -1.38
CA TRP A 381 1.89 6.83 -1.56
C TRP A 381 0.84 7.40 -2.53
N PRO A 382 0.33 8.62 -2.27
CA PRO A 382 -0.43 9.37 -3.26
C PRO A 382 0.34 9.48 -4.57
N SER A 383 -0.36 9.32 -5.70
CA SER A 383 0.28 9.32 -7.02
C SER A 383 1.12 10.58 -7.24
N PRO A 384 2.34 10.44 -7.81
CA PRO A 384 3.19 11.57 -8.13
C PRO A 384 2.88 12.17 -9.51
N TYR A 385 1.95 11.63 -10.28
CA TYR A 385 1.65 12.08 -11.64
C TYR A 385 0.42 12.97 -11.62
N ILE A 386 0.63 14.29 -11.69
CA ILE A 386 -0.46 15.28 -11.61
C ILE A 386 -0.60 16.08 -12.91
N ASP A 387 -1.82 16.49 -13.23
CA ASP A 387 -2.11 17.35 -14.38
C ASP A 387 -1.54 18.76 -14.14
N LEU A 388 -0.64 19.19 -15.04
CA LEU A 388 0.10 20.43 -14.88
C LEU A 388 -0.81 21.66 -14.98
N PHE A 389 -1.84 21.65 -15.83
CA PHE A 389 -2.75 22.79 -15.97
C PHE A 389 -3.66 22.91 -14.75
N ASN A 390 -4.26 21.79 -14.31
CA ASN A 390 -5.11 21.75 -13.14
C ASN A 390 -4.34 22.16 -11.88
N PHE A 391 -3.11 21.67 -11.73
CA PHE A 391 -2.20 22.10 -10.67
C PHE A 391 -2.01 23.63 -10.66
N VAL A 392 -1.68 24.26 -11.80
CA VAL A 392 -1.49 25.72 -11.81
C VAL A 392 -2.78 26.51 -11.61
N GLN A 393 -3.96 25.95 -11.95
CA GLN A 393 -5.25 26.54 -11.56
C GLN A 393 -5.46 26.54 -10.05
N LEU A 394 -5.08 25.44 -9.38
CA LEU A 394 -5.16 25.32 -7.93
C LEU A 394 -4.12 26.22 -7.24
N VAL A 395 -2.91 26.34 -7.79
CA VAL A 395 -1.93 27.32 -7.30
C VAL A 395 -2.49 28.75 -7.36
N VAL A 396 -3.19 29.13 -8.43
CA VAL A 396 -3.87 30.44 -8.54
C VAL A 396 -5.01 30.57 -7.53
N GLN A 397 -5.68 29.47 -7.18
CA GLN A 397 -6.78 29.46 -6.20
C GLN A 397 -6.26 29.65 -4.76
N PHE A 398 -5.18 28.96 -4.39
CA PHE A 398 -4.68 28.92 -3.01
C PHE A 398 -3.60 29.98 -2.71
N SER A 399 -2.89 30.48 -3.72
CA SER A 399 -1.84 31.48 -3.53
C SER A 399 -2.36 32.92 -3.68
N ASP A 400 -2.09 33.74 -2.66
CA ASP A 400 -2.28 35.19 -2.70
C ASP A 400 -1.06 35.95 -3.29
N ASP A 401 0.02 35.26 -3.66
CA ASP A 401 1.25 35.88 -4.19
C ASP A 401 1.14 36.17 -5.70
N ALA A 402 1.20 37.46 -6.05
CA ALA A 402 1.01 37.92 -7.42
C ALA A 402 2.09 37.45 -8.42
N ASP A 403 3.33 37.19 -7.97
CA ASP A 403 4.39 36.71 -8.85
C ASP A 403 4.17 35.20 -9.13
N VAL A 404 3.73 34.43 -8.13
CA VAL A 404 3.33 33.02 -8.30
C VAL A 404 2.10 32.89 -9.19
N THR A 405 1.04 33.68 -8.94
CA THR A 405 -0.16 33.68 -9.81
C THR A 405 0.21 34.01 -11.26
N ALA A 406 1.08 34.99 -11.49
CA ALA A 406 1.50 35.36 -12.84
C ALA A 406 2.31 34.24 -13.53
N ALA A 407 3.22 33.57 -12.81
CA ALA A 407 3.98 32.46 -13.36
C ALA A 407 3.08 31.23 -13.65
N ALA A 408 2.10 30.95 -12.79
CA ALA A 408 1.10 29.92 -13.01
C ALA A 408 0.23 30.20 -14.24
N GLU A 409 -0.22 31.46 -14.43
CA GLU A 409 -0.93 31.90 -15.64
C GLU A 409 -0.06 31.77 -16.91
N GLU A 410 1.26 32.04 -16.82
CA GLU A 410 2.20 31.84 -17.94
C GLU A 410 2.30 30.38 -18.38
N VAL A 411 2.32 29.42 -17.42
CA VAL A 411 2.29 27.99 -17.72
C VAL A 411 0.98 27.59 -18.41
N ALA A 412 -0.16 28.02 -17.86
CA ALA A 412 -1.47 27.75 -18.45
C ALA A 412 -1.60 28.30 -19.89
N ASP A 413 -1.10 29.52 -20.14
CA ASP A 413 -1.06 30.13 -21.47
C ASP A 413 -0.14 29.38 -22.44
N ALA A 414 1.00 28.86 -21.97
CA ALA A 414 1.93 28.08 -22.78
C ALA A 414 1.35 26.71 -23.17
N LEU A 415 0.72 26.00 -22.22
CA LEU A 415 0.02 24.73 -22.48
C LEU A 415 -1.10 24.91 -23.51
N THR A 416 -1.94 25.93 -23.33
CA THR A 416 -3.04 26.25 -24.26
C THR A 416 -2.54 26.53 -25.69
N GLN A 417 -1.32 27.06 -25.84
CA GLN A 417 -0.72 27.33 -27.15
C GLN A 417 -0.13 26.08 -27.79
N ALA A 418 0.38 25.15 -26.99
CA ALA A 418 1.03 23.93 -27.47
C ALA A 418 0.04 22.84 -27.86
N ILE A 419 -1.08 22.70 -27.13
CA ILE A 419 -2.07 21.64 -27.35
C ILE A 419 -2.85 21.87 -28.64
N ILE A 420 -2.82 20.88 -29.53
CA ILE A 420 -3.50 20.88 -30.83
C ILE A 420 -4.89 20.26 -30.70
N ALA A 421 -4.98 19.13 -30.01
CA ALA A 421 -6.19 18.41 -29.70
C ALA A 421 -6.01 17.66 -28.39
N GLU A 422 -7.07 17.52 -27.62
CA GLU A 422 -7.10 16.83 -26.34
C GLU A 422 -8.47 16.13 -26.24
N LYS A 423 -8.46 14.93 -25.66
CA LYS A 423 -9.66 14.14 -25.37
C LYS A 423 -9.47 13.45 -24.02
N HIS A 424 -10.43 13.59 -23.14
CA HIS A 424 -10.55 12.79 -21.92
C HIS A 424 -11.96 12.26 -21.73
N GLY A 425 -12.04 11.13 -21.04
CA GLY A 425 -13.28 10.56 -20.56
C GLY A 425 -13.80 11.27 -19.30
N PRO A 426 -15.10 11.14 -18.98
CA PRO A 426 -15.70 11.73 -17.78
C PRO A 426 -15.13 11.23 -16.44
N GLU A 427 -14.32 10.16 -16.42
CA GLU A 427 -13.62 9.66 -15.22
C GLU A 427 -12.27 10.33 -14.99
N ARG A 428 -11.79 11.13 -15.95
CA ARG A 428 -10.60 11.97 -15.79
C ARG A 428 -10.97 13.45 -15.94
N PRO A 429 -11.88 13.98 -15.10
CA PRO A 429 -12.11 15.42 -15.06
C PRO A 429 -10.79 16.14 -14.74
N GLY A 430 -10.67 17.40 -15.11
CA GLY A 430 -9.46 18.17 -14.87
C GLY A 430 -8.25 17.77 -15.73
N ALA A 431 -8.30 16.66 -16.49
CA ALA A 431 -7.28 16.32 -17.46
C ALA A 431 -7.23 17.36 -18.58
N THR A 432 -6.04 17.85 -18.89
CA THR A 432 -5.80 18.91 -19.88
C THR A 432 -4.71 18.59 -20.89
N GLY A 433 -4.09 17.44 -20.73
CA GLY A 433 -3.23 16.81 -21.73
C GLY A 433 -1.76 16.78 -21.40
N VAL A 434 -1.29 17.42 -20.33
CA VAL A 434 0.13 17.36 -19.93
C VAL A 434 0.25 17.12 -18.43
N THR A 435 0.92 16.02 -18.09
CA THR A 435 1.24 15.62 -16.72
C THR A 435 2.66 16.07 -16.34
N ILE A 436 2.91 16.25 -15.05
CA ILE A 436 4.24 16.49 -14.47
C ILE A 436 4.45 15.60 -13.24
N HIS A 437 5.69 15.20 -12.98
CA HIS A 437 6.04 14.46 -11.77
C HIS A 437 6.16 15.38 -10.54
N PHE A 438 5.30 15.19 -9.53
CA PHE A 438 5.33 15.87 -8.24
C PHE A 438 5.04 14.86 -7.08
N PRO A 439 6.08 14.19 -6.55
CA PRO A 439 5.93 13.20 -5.47
C PRO A 439 5.55 13.82 -4.12
N THR A 440 5.13 12.97 -3.17
CA THR A 440 5.08 13.30 -1.73
C THR A 440 6.48 13.32 -1.13
N SER A 441 6.67 13.87 0.08
CA SER A 441 8.00 13.90 0.70
C SER A 441 8.60 12.51 0.89
N GLU A 442 7.80 11.51 1.22
CA GLU A 442 8.30 10.15 1.42
C GLU A 442 8.72 9.46 0.12
N LEU A 443 7.90 9.54 -0.93
CA LEU A 443 8.28 9.04 -2.25
C LEU A 443 9.49 9.80 -2.82
N HIS A 444 9.63 11.08 -2.45
CA HIS A 444 10.82 11.87 -2.75
C HIS A 444 12.04 11.40 -1.93
N SER A 445 11.90 11.02 -0.65
CA SER A 445 13.01 10.63 0.25
C SER A 445 13.46 9.18 0.10
N ILE A 446 12.58 8.25 -0.27
CA ILE A 446 12.91 6.86 -0.68
C ILE A 446 13.96 6.86 -1.83
N ALA A 447 14.23 8.05 -2.38
CA ALA A 447 15.03 8.33 -3.53
C ALA A 447 15.82 9.65 -3.39
N ASP A 448 17.03 9.62 -2.83
CA ASP A 448 18.06 10.58 -3.29
C ASP A 448 18.37 10.38 -4.80
N ASN A 449 17.81 9.32 -5.44
CA ASN A 449 16.95 9.40 -6.64
C ASN A 449 16.56 7.97 -7.09
N VAL A 450 15.27 7.67 -7.39
CA VAL A 450 14.85 6.55 -8.27
C VAL A 450 15.47 6.67 -9.68
N GLY A 451 16.23 7.74 -9.90
CA GLY A 451 16.94 8.07 -11.11
C GLY A 451 16.33 9.29 -11.81
N TYR A 452 15.39 10.04 -11.21
CA TYR A 452 14.62 11.09 -11.92
C TYR A 452 15.50 12.05 -12.72
N THR A 453 16.47 12.71 -12.09
CA THR A 453 17.36 13.65 -12.79
C THR A 453 18.30 12.98 -13.80
N THR A 454 18.51 11.67 -13.69
CA THR A 454 19.34 10.88 -14.60
C THR A 454 18.52 10.44 -15.83
N VAL A 455 17.30 9.95 -15.61
CA VAL A 455 16.40 9.44 -16.65
C VAL A 455 15.72 10.58 -17.41
N ALA A 456 15.20 11.58 -16.69
CA ALA A 456 14.61 12.80 -17.25
C ALA A 456 15.64 13.94 -17.42
N ALA A 457 16.92 13.60 -17.66
CA ALA A 457 18.04 14.56 -17.63
C ALA A 457 17.82 15.81 -18.48
N ARG A 458 17.23 15.69 -19.68
CA ARG A 458 16.98 16.86 -20.54
C ARG A 458 16.02 17.86 -19.90
N PHE A 459 15.00 17.39 -19.18
CA PHE A 459 14.04 18.26 -18.52
C PHE A 459 14.66 18.95 -17.30
N ALA A 460 15.42 18.20 -16.49
CA ALA A 460 16.20 18.74 -15.37
C ALA A 460 17.25 19.78 -15.84
N GLU A 461 17.82 19.64 -17.04
CA GLU A 461 18.77 20.62 -17.58
C GLU A 461 18.15 21.96 -17.99
N VAL A 462 16.84 21.99 -18.29
CA VAL A 462 16.15 23.15 -18.90
C VAL A 462 15.09 23.79 -18.00
N SER A 463 14.83 23.22 -16.84
CA SER A 463 13.90 23.73 -15.84
C SER A 463 14.54 23.68 -14.45
N GLN A 464 13.97 24.41 -13.49
CA GLN A 464 14.35 24.31 -12.07
C GLN A 464 13.36 23.44 -11.27
N TRP A 465 12.65 22.53 -11.94
CA TRP A 465 11.59 21.77 -11.29
C TRP A 465 12.15 20.82 -10.21
N ASP A 466 13.26 20.14 -10.49
CA ASP A 466 13.94 19.29 -9.52
C ASP A 466 14.51 20.09 -8.35
N GLU A 467 15.04 21.30 -8.55
CA GLU A 467 15.42 22.16 -7.43
C GLU A 467 14.21 22.66 -6.64
N PHE A 468 13.05 22.87 -7.28
CA PHE A 468 11.81 23.18 -6.59
C PHE A 468 11.34 21.99 -5.74
N LEU A 469 11.32 20.77 -6.28
CA LEU A 469 10.96 19.56 -5.52
C LEU A 469 11.88 19.40 -4.31
N ALA A 470 13.20 19.49 -4.52
CA ALA A 470 14.16 19.43 -3.42
C ALA A 470 13.92 20.53 -2.38
N ALA A 471 13.68 21.78 -2.81
CA ALA A 471 13.40 22.90 -1.89
C ALA A 471 12.08 22.71 -1.12
N PHE A 472 11.06 22.19 -1.79
CA PHE A 472 9.73 21.98 -1.24
C PHE A 472 9.75 20.91 -0.14
N HIS A 473 10.41 19.77 -0.38
CA HIS A 473 10.45 18.66 0.57
C HIS A 473 11.52 18.82 1.66
N THR A 474 12.69 19.40 1.34
CA THR A 474 13.82 19.44 2.31
C THR A 474 14.05 20.82 2.94
N GLY A 475 13.35 21.86 2.48
CA GLY A 475 13.59 23.24 2.90
C GLY A 475 14.92 23.84 2.40
N GLN A 476 15.64 23.13 1.51
CA GLN A 476 16.89 23.62 0.92
C GLN A 476 16.70 24.94 0.16
N THR A 477 17.61 25.88 0.38
CA THR A 477 17.61 27.17 -0.34
C THR A 477 18.57 27.14 -1.50
N PHE A 478 18.08 27.39 -2.72
CA PHE A 478 18.90 27.45 -3.92
C PHE A 478 19.27 28.90 -4.28
N SER A 479 20.50 29.10 -4.77
CA SER A 479 20.98 30.39 -5.28
C SER A 479 21.65 30.19 -6.63
N ARG A 480 21.05 30.74 -7.69
CA ARG A 480 21.49 30.60 -9.08
C ARG A 480 23.02 30.77 -9.27
N PRO A 481 23.72 29.82 -9.92
CA PRO A 481 24.99 30.11 -10.57
C PRO A 481 24.73 30.99 -11.81
N GLN A 482 25.38 32.16 -11.89
CA GLN A 482 25.40 32.91 -13.15
C GLN A 482 25.98 32.02 -14.25
N ALA A 483 25.28 31.88 -15.37
CA ALA A 483 25.72 31.13 -16.55
C ALA A 483 27.14 31.54 -16.99
N GLU A 484 28.13 30.69 -16.68
CA GLU A 484 29.41 30.63 -17.38
C GLU A 484 29.49 29.28 -18.12
N PRO A 485 29.97 29.24 -19.37
CA PRO A 485 30.16 28.00 -20.09
C PRO A 485 31.42 27.30 -19.56
N ASP A 486 31.31 25.99 -19.25
CA ASP A 486 32.37 25.03 -18.89
C ASP A 486 32.72 24.82 -17.40
N GLN A 487 31.73 24.70 -16.49
CA GLN A 487 31.92 23.99 -15.22
C GLN A 487 30.72 23.07 -14.89
N PRO A 488 30.95 21.84 -14.39
CA PRO A 488 29.87 21.02 -13.82
C PRO A 488 29.30 21.70 -12.58
N ALA A 489 27.99 21.57 -12.37
CA ALA A 489 27.27 22.11 -11.22
C ALA A 489 27.94 21.67 -9.91
N ALA A 490 28.08 22.59 -8.96
CA ALA A 490 28.57 22.27 -7.62
C ALA A 490 27.39 21.74 -6.80
N ALA A 491 27.59 20.63 -6.09
CA ALA A 491 26.62 20.07 -5.16
C ALA A 491 26.13 21.14 -4.16
N PRO A 492 24.81 21.24 -3.89
CA PRO A 492 24.28 22.07 -2.82
C PRO A 492 24.88 21.65 -1.47
N VAL A 493 24.97 22.60 -0.54
CA VAL A 493 25.31 22.34 0.86
C VAL A 493 23.99 22.41 1.63
N ALA A 494 23.60 21.31 2.26
CA ALA A 494 22.38 21.22 3.06
C ALA A 494 22.37 22.28 4.20
N PRO A 495 21.33 23.10 4.33
CA PRO A 495 20.96 23.73 5.59
C PRO A 495 20.22 22.73 6.48
N GLU A 496 20.23 22.99 7.79
CA GLU A 496 19.46 22.28 8.83
C GLU A 496 17.99 22.11 8.44
N ALA A 497 17.45 20.91 8.69
CA ALA A 497 16.05 20.53 8.49
C ALA A 497 15.11 21.60 9.07
N GLY A 498 14.24 22.12 8.22
CA GLY A 498 13.44 23.27 8.57
C GLY A 498 12.12 23.29 7.81
N ARG A 499 11.14 22.56 8.34
CA ARG A 499 9.75 23.01 8.56
C ARG A 499 8.95 21.86 9.18
N SER A 500 8.93 21.78 10.51
CA SER A 500 7.89 21.06 11.23
C SER A 500 6.54 21.74 10.93
N SER A 501 5.73 21.13 10.07
CA SER A 501 4.29 21.36 9.96
C SER A 501 3.62 21.10 11.32
N GLY A 502 2.52 21.79 11.63
CA GLY A 502 1.72 21.41 12.79
C GLY A 502 1.18 20.00 12.56
N ARG A 503 1.59 19.05 13.41
CA ARG A 503 1.10 17.67 13.37
C ARG A 503 -0.43 17.69 13.50
N LEU A 504 -1.15 16.93 12.67
CA LEU A 504 -2.59 16.73 12.89
C LEU A 504 -2.79 15.94 14.19
N GLU A 505 -3.78 16.34 14.97
CA GLU A 505 -4.19 15.67 16.20
C GLU A 505 -5.66 15.28 16.10
N ILE A 506 -5.97 14.02 16.38
CA ILE A 506 -7.33 13.50 16.46
C ILE A 506 -7.60 13.15 17.92
N THR A 507 -8.71 13.63 18.49
CA THR A 507 -9.10 13.23 19.85
C THR A 507 -9.52 11.76 19.90
N PRO A 508 -9.41 11.07 21.05
CA PRO A 508 -9.95 9.72 21.21
C PRO A 508 -11.39 9.62 20.71
N LEU A 509 -11.70 8.54 19.98
CA LEU A 509 -13.02 8.36 19.38
C LEU A 509 -14.08 8.19 20.48
N THR A 510 -15.30 8.66 20.19
CA THR A 510 -16.48 8.41 21.01
C THR A 510 -17.51 7.63 20.21
N LEU A 511 -17.94 6.49 20.75
CA LEU A 511 -18.97 5.63 20.16
C LEU A 511 -20.34 5.85 20.82
N SER A 512 -21.42 5.79 20.04
CA SER A 512 -22.79 5.87 20.58
C SER A 512 -23.23 4.58 21.30
N ALA A 513 -22.56 3.47 21.01
CA ALA A 513 -22.81 2.13 21.56
C ALA A 513 -21.53 1.29 21.51
N GLU A 514 -21.41 0.34 22.44
CA GLU A 514 -20.26 -0.58 22.55
C GLU A 514 -20.35 -1.80 21.64
N PHE A 515 -21.52 -2.02 21.04
CA PHE A 515 -21.71 -3.05 20.04
C PHE A 515 -22.64 -2.55 18.93
N ALA A 516 -22.46 -3.08 17.72
CA ALA A 516 -23.28 -2.77 16.56
C ALA A 516 -24.00 -4.03 16.05
N THR A 517 -25.21 -3.84 15.52
CA THR A 517 -25.95 -4.89 14.79
C THR A 517 -26.41 -4.35 13.45
N PRO A 518 -26.72 -5.19 12.45
CA PRO A 518 -27.23 -4.71 11.16
C PRO A 518 -28.49 -3.83 11.26
N ASP A 519 -29.29 -3.98 12.32
CA ASP A 519 -30.49 -3.19 12.58
C ASP A 519 -30.28 -2.01 13.57
N ALA A 520 -29.09 -1.91 14.16
CA ALA A 520 -28.71 -0.88 15.14
C ALA A 520 -27.27 -0.43 14.88
N PRO A 521 -27.05 0.51 13.95
CA PRO A 521 -25.72 1.02 13.63
C PRO A 521 -25.14 1.85 14.78
N VAL A 522 -23.82 2.06 14.73
CA VAL A 522 -23.07 2.85 15.71
C VAL A 522 -22.66 4.19 15.10
N THR A 523 -22.77 5.26 15.88
CA THR A 523 -22.22 6.57 15.53
C THR A 523 -20.83 6.72 16.14
N ILE A 524 -19.86 7.10 15.32
CA ILE A 524 -18.47 7.37 15.67
C ILE A 524 -18.24 8.88 15.57
N SER A 525 -17.53 9.46 16.54
CA SER A 525 -17.24 10.89 16.56
C SER A 525 -15.87 11.22 17.16
N ALA A 526 -15.23 12.27 16.64
CA ALA A 526 -13.97 12.82 17.15
C ALA A 526 -13.79 14.27 16.68
N ASP A 527 -12.91 15.01 17.35
CA ASP A 527 -12.43 16.30 16.88
C ASP A 527 -11.02 16.15 16.28
N ILE A 528 -10.80 16.77 15.12
CA ILE A 528 -9.51 16.84 14.43
C ILE A 528 -9.02 18.30 14.48
N SER A 529 -7.75 18.48 14.83
CA SER A 529 -7.10 19.79 14.86
C SER A 529 -5.72 19.74 14.21
N GLY A 530 -5.23 20.90 13.79
CA GLY A 530 -3.99 21.05 13.02
C GLY A 530 -4.22 21.91 11.79
N ASP A 531 -3.16 22.53 11.30
CA ASP A 531 -3.14 23.16 9.98
C ASP A 531 -2.64 22.11 8.97
N ARG A 532 -3.21 22.08 7.75
CA ARG A 532 -2.87 21.14 6.64
C ARG A 532 -3.65 19.82 6.58
N LEU A 533 -4.88 19.74 7.08
CA LEU A 533 -5.77 18.60 6.82
C LEU A 533 -6.16 18.53 5.32
N ALA A 534 -5.85 17.43 4.65
CA ALA A 534 -6.19 17.19 3.24
C ALA A 534 -7.49 16.39 3.12
N TYR A 535 -7.51 15.18 3.66
CA TYR A 535 -8.60 14.24 3.59
C TYR A 535 -8.86 13.58 4.95
N ILE A 536 -10.07 13.07 5.13
CA ILE A 536 -10.44 12.24 6.27
C ILE A 536 -10.99 10.94 5.69
N TYR A 537 -10.56 9.81 6.23
CA TYR A 537 -11.07 8.49 5.90
C TYR A 537 -11.75 7.86 7.11
N THR A 538 -12.83 7.13 6.85
CA THR A 538 -13.38 6.16 7.80
C THR A 538 -12.63 4.85 7.64
N PHE A 539 -12.36 4.16 8.74
CA PHE A 539 -11.68 2.87 8.74
C PHE A 539 -12.48 1.82 9.51
N ILE A 540 -12.54 0.60 8.98
CA ILE A 540 -13.09 -0.57 9.66
C ILE A 540 -12.08 -1.72 9.57
N GLY A 541 -11.61 -2.19 10.72
CA GLY A 541 -10.77 -3.36 10.86
C GLY A 541 -11.51 -4.50 11.56
N ARG A 542 -11.18 -5.75 11.24
CA ARG A 542 -11.67 -6.94 11.93
C ARG A 542 -10.50 -7.77 12.44
N PHE A 543 -10.50 -8.07 13.73
CA PHE A 543 -9.45 -8.87 14.33
C PHE A 543 -9.65 -10.36 14.01
N LEU A 544 -8.58 -11.01 13.54
CA LEU A 544 -8.49 -12.43 13.25
C LEU A 544 -7.66 -13.12 14.33
N PRO A 545 -8.27 -13.57 15.43
CA PRO A 545 -7.56 -13.98 16.64
C PRO A 545 -6.65 -15.21 16.49
N ARG A 546 -6.82 -16.00 15.42
CA ARG A 546 -5.96 -17.17 15.14
C ARG A 546 -4.68 -16.83 14.39
N GLN A 547 -4.71 -15.72 13.66
CA GLN A 547 -3.62 -15.28 12.79
C GLN A 547 -2.88 -14.10 13.40
N ASP A 548 -3.45 -13.49 14.45
CA ASP A 548 -2.98 -12.24 15.03
C ASP A 548 -2.92 -11.13 13.98
N VAL A 549 -4.02 -10.97 13.23
CA VAL A 549 -4.11 -10.04 12.10
C VAL A 549 -5.30 -9.11 12.31
N LEU A 550 -5.09 -7.81 12.13
CA LEU A 550 -6.18 -6.84 11.96
C LEU A 550 -6.46 -6.68 10.47
N LEU A 551 -7.50 -7.36 9.99
CA LEU A 551 -7.85 -7.28 8.58
C LEU A 551 -8.62 -5.99 8.28
N ILE A 552 -8.25 -5.26 7.24
CA ILE A 552 -8.97 -4.07 6.80
C ILE A 552 -10.19 -4.53 6.01
N GLU A 553 -11.37 -4.21 6.53
CA GLU A 553 -12.66 -4.60 5.95
C GLU A 553 -13.30 -3.48 5.12
N ASP A 554 -13.06 -2.22 5.48
CA ASP A 554 -13.60 -1.06 4.79
C ASP A 554 -12.74 0.18 5.02
N MET A 555 -12.57 1.00 3.99
CA MET A 555 -11.92 2.30 4.06
C MET A 555 -12.50 3.21 2.98
N ASP A 556 -13.00 4.40 3.36
CA ASP A 556 -13.65 5.32 2.43
C ASP A 556 -13.44 6.78 2.85
N TYR A 557 -13.56 7.71 1.89
CA TYR A 557 -13.51 9.14 2.17
C TYR A 557 -14.71 9.60 2.98
N LEU A 558 -14.45 10.37 4.03
CA LEU A 558 -15.47 11.14 4.70
C LEU A 558 -15.73 12.43 3.94
N ILE A 559 -16.92 12.55 3.35
CA ILE A 559 -17.32 13.71 2.55
C ILE A 559 -17.51 14.94 3.45
N ALA A 560 -16.79 16.02 3.14
CA ALA A 560 -16.88 17.28 3.85
C ALA A 560 -18.25 17.98 3.66
N ASP A 561 -18.67 18.73 4.68
CA ASP A 561 -19.89 19.57 4.64
C ASP A 561 -19.85 20.63 3.52
N ASP A 562 -18.66 21.12 3.18
CA ASP A 562 -18.40 22.03 2.07
C ASP A 562 -17.37 21.39 1.14
N THR A 563 -17.70 21.37 -0.15
CA THR A 563 -16.86 20.79 -1.22
C THR A 563 -16.79 21.83 -2.32
N GLN A 564 -15.58 22.11 -2.79
CA GLN A 564 -15.33 22.99 -3.93
C GLN A 564 -14.90 22.17 -5.15
N GLU A 565 -14.92 22.80 -6.32
CA GLU A 565 -14.60 22.13 -7.58
C GLU A 565 -13.76 23.06 -8.47
N ILE A 566 -12.66 22.53 -9.02
CA ILE A 566 -11.84 23.18 -10.05
C ILE A 566 -11.53 22.15 -11.15
N GLY A 567 -11.82 22.52 -12.41
CA GLY A 567 -11.60 21.61 -13.54
C GLY A 567 -12.51 20.38 -13.57
N GLY A 568 -13.53 20.30 -12.70
CA GLY A 568 -14.34 19.09 -12.51
C GLY A 568 -13.84 18.19 -11.38
N ILE A 569 -12.73 18.56 -10.72
CA ILE A 569 -12.19 17.86 -9.55
C ILE A 569 -12.78 18.45 -8.29
N ALA A 570 -13.50 17.63 -7.54
CA ALA A 570 -14.02 17.96 -6.23
C ALA A 570 -12.91 17.85 -5.17
N TYR A 571 -12.87 18.79 -4.23
CA TYR A 571 -11.98 18.70 -3.07
C TYR A 571 -12.68 19.22 -1.80
N PRO A 572 -12.36 18.64 -0.63
CA PRO A 572 -12.98 19.02 0.62
C PRO A 572 -12.52 20.41 1.08
N VAL A 573 -13.38 21.12 1.81
CA VAL A 573 -13.03 22.38 2.47
C VAL A 573 -13.18 22.21 3.97
N TRP A 574 -12.04 22.10 4.65
CA TRP A 574 -11.97 21.94 6.10
C TRP A 574 -11.85 23.29 6.82
N SER A 575 -12.27 23.30 8.09
CA SER A 575 -12.17 24.49 8.95
C SER A 575 -10.77 24.63 9.54
N GLU A 576 -10.15 25.80 9.39
CA GLU A 576 -8.85 26.14 10.02
C GLU A 576 -8.90 26.13 11.56
N GLU A 577 -10.09 26.22 12.18
CA GLU A 577 -10.25 26.16 13.65
C GLU A 577 -10.35 24.71 14.19
N GLY A 578 -10.21 23.69 13.32
CA GLY A 578 -10.47 22.28 13.60
C GLY A 578 -11.83 21.82 13.07
N VAL A 579 -12.00 20.49 12.95
CA VAL A 579 -13.16 19.81 12.38
C VAL A 579 -13.72 18.82 13.39
N SER A 580 -15.02 18.90 13.68
CA SER A 580 -15.73 17.86 14.42
C SER A 580 -16.34 16.86 13.44
N VAL A 581 -15.93 15.60 13.54
CA VAL A 581 -16.36 14.51 12.67
C VAL A 581 -17.43 13.68 13.40
N GLU A 582 -18.50 13.31 12.67
CA GLU A 582 -19.52 12.38 13.12
C GLU A 582 -20.00 11.55 11.92
N TYR A 583 -19.88 10.22 11.98
CA TYR A 583 -20.39 9.30 10.96
C TYR A 583 -21.06 8.07 11.57
N GLU A 584 -21.96 7.43 10.82
CA GLU A 584 -22.68 6.23 11.25
C GLU A 584 -22.17 5.04 10.46
N TRP A 585 -21.75 3.98 11.15
CA TRP A 585 -21.39 2.71 10.53
C TRP A 585 -22.46 1.65 10.79
N GLN A 586 -22.96 1.07 9.70
CA GLN A 586 -23.79 -0.12 9.73
C GLN A 586 -22.89 -1.33 9.45
N PRO A 587 -22.87 -2.37 10.29
CA PRO A 587 -21.96 -3.52 10.15
C PRO A 587 -22.28 -4.38 8.92
N VAL A 588 -21.81 -3.91 7.77
CA VAL A 588 -21.81 -4.58 6.46
C VAL A 588 -20.38 -4.61 5.92
N ILE A 589 -20.09 -5.62 5.12
CA ILE A 589 -18.82 -5.80 4.41
C ILE A 589 -19.11 -5.94 2.92
N TYR A 590 -18.22 -5.38 2.12
CA TYR A 590 -18.35 -5.39 0.67
C TYR A 590 -17.76 -6.65 0.06
N ALA A 591 -18.36 -7.07 -1.04
CA ALA A 591 -17.99 -8.26 -1.79
C ALA A 591 -18.06 -7.98 -3.29
N ILE A 592 -17.20 -8.64 -4.04
CA ILE A 592 -17.33 -8.77 -5.49
C ILE A 592 -18.10 -10.05 -5.82
N SER A 593 -18.99 -10.00 -6.81
CA SER A 593 -19.75 -11.16 -7.28
C SER A 593 -19.70 -11.29 -8.79
N ASN A 594 -19.60 -12.53 -9.26
CA ASN A 594 -19.80 -12.90 -10.67
C ASN A 594 -21.26 -13.32 -10.96
N GLY A 595 -22.18 -13.06 -10.03
CA GLY A 595 -23.60 -13.41 -10.11
C GLY A 595 -23.95 -14.85 -9.70
N THR A 596 -22.96 -15.73 -9.52
CA THR A 596 -23.15 -17.11 -9.02
C THR A 596 -22.50 -17.31 -7.66
N ASP A 597 -21.26 -16.84 -7.53
CA ASP A 597 -20.46 -16.81 -6.32
C ASP A 597 -20.18 -15.34 -5.93
N ALA A 598 -19.91 -15.10 -4.66
CA ALA A 598 -19.51 -13.80 -4.15
C ALA A 598 -18.40 -14.00 -3.14
N THR A 599 -17.43 -13.08 -3.14
CA THR A 599 -16.36 -13.08 -2.15
C THR A 599 -16.08 -11.68 -1.67
N LYS A 600 -15.71 -11.59 -0.40
CA LYS A 600 -15.38 -10.35 0.26
C LYS A 600 -14.17 -9.69 -0.41
N ALA A 601 -14.19 -8.37 -0.49
CA ALA A 601 -13.10 -7.59 -1.06
C ALA A 601 -12.97 -6.25 -0.34
N LEU A 602 -11.73 -5.81 -0.16
CA LEU A 602 -11.42 -4.44 0.26
C LEU A 602 -11.53 -3.54 -0.97
N PHE A 603 -12.42 -2.54 -0.89
CA PHE A 603 -12.60 -1.53 -1.92
C PHE A 603 -11.83 -0.28 -1.53
N ARG A 604 -10.79 0.07 -2.28
CA ARG A 604 -10.01 1.29 -2.05
C ARG A 604 -10.54 2.43 -2.91
N PRO A 605 -10.98 3.55 -2.34
CA PRO A 605 -11.45 4.69 -3.13
C PRO A 605 -10.28 5.27 -3.94
N GLN A 606 -10.54 5.59 -5.21
CA GLN A 606 -9.50 6.07 -6.14
C GLN A 606 -9.43 7.60 -6.22
N ALA A 607 -10.51 8.29 -5.86
CA ALA A 607 -10.58 9.75 -5.85
C ALA A 607 -11.64 10.23 -4.86
N TYR A 608 -11.49 11.47 -4.38
CA TYR A 608 -12.53 12.17 -3.62
C TYR A 608 -13.63 12.63 -4.59
N ASP A 609 -14.64 11.78 -4.81
CA ASP A 609 -15.81 12.09 -5.63
C ASP A 609 -17.12 11.83 -4.85
N PRO A 610 -17.81 12.88 -4.36
CA PRO A 610 -19.06 12.73 -3.62
C PRO A 610 -20.26 12.31 -4.48
N GLU A 611 -20.16 12.38 -5.81
CA GLU A 611 -21.26 12.04 -6.73
C GLU A 611 -21.12 10.64 -7.35
N SER A 612 -19.91 10.24 -7.74
CA SER A 612 -19.66 8.99 -8.47
C SER A 612 -18.30 8.35 -8.10
N PRO A 613 -18.18 7.81 -6.88
CA PRO A 613 -16.91 7.23 -6.41
C PRO A 613 -16.50 6.03 -7.25
N THR A 614 -15.21 5.99 -7.58
CA THR A 614 -14.54 4.84 -8.20
C THR A 614 -13.73 4.11 -7.14
N PHE A 615 -13.84 2.78 -7.12
CA PHE A 615 -13.12 1.93 -6.19
C PHE A 615 -12.24 0.94 -6.95
N ALA A 616 -11.10 0.57 -6.37
CA ALA A 616 -10.29 -0.55 -6.84
C ALA A 616 -10.34 -1.71 -5.85
N VAL A 617 -10.34 -2.93 -6.38
CA VAL A 617 -10.14 -4.17 -5.65
C VAL A 617 -8.87 -4.81 -6.15
N GLU A 618 -7.98 -5.14 -5.22
CA GLU A 618 -6.69 -5.75 -5.54
C GLU A 618 -6.76 -7.28 -5.49
N GLY A 619 -5.97 -7.92 -6.34
CA GLY A 619 -5.97 -9.36 -6.44
C GLY A 619 -4.82 -9.93 -7.27
N VAL A 620 -4.81 -11.25 -7.36
CA VAL A 620 -3.99 -11.99 -8.30
C VAL A 620 -4.90 -12.48 -9.43
N TYR A 621 -4.65 -11.96 -10.63
CA TYR A 621 -5.26 -12.46 -11.85
C TYR A 621 -4.50 -13.70 -12.31
N THR A 622 -5.23 -14.78 -12.63
CA THR A 622 -4.66 -16.02 -13.18
C THR A 622 -5.33 -16.36 -14.50
N PHE A 623 -4.53 -16.43 -15.56
CA PHE A 623 -5.01 -16.82 -16.89
C PHE A 623 -5.40 -18.29 -16.92
N GLY A 624 -6.57 -18.59 -17.45
CA GLY A 624 -7.12 -19.94 -17.54
C GLY A 624 -6.41 -20.83 -18.56
N GLN A 625 -5.70 -20.25 -19.54
CA GLN A 625 -4.97 -21.00 -20.56
C GLN A 625 -3.52 -21.33 -20.17
N SER A 626 -2.76 -20.33 -19.71
CA SER A 626 -1.34 -20.49 -19.36
C SER A 626 -1.08 -20.84 -17.89
N GLU A 627 -2.06 -20.61 -17.01
CA GLU A 627 -1.93 -20.66 -15.54
C GLU A 627 -0.93 -19.62 -14.98
N GLN A 628 -0.48 -18.63 -15.78
CA GLN A 628 0.37 -17.55 -15.30
C GLN A 628 -0.42 -16.64 -14.33
N GLN A 629 0.27 -16.07 -13.35
CA GLN A 629 -0.30 -15.17 -12.35
C GLN A 629 0.33 -13.79 -12.44
N ARG A 630 -0.49 -12.75 -12.24
CA ARG A 630 -0.05 -11.35 -12.14
C ARG A 630 -0.84 -10.65 -11.04
N TYR A 631 -0.20 -9.71 -10.35
CA TYR A 631 -0.95 -8.75 -9.53
C TYR A 631 -1.85 -7.92 -10.45
N ALA A 632 -3.07 -7.64 -9.99
CA ALA A 632 -4.04 -6.86 -10.73
C ALA A 632 -4.93 -6.02 -9.83
N LYS A 633 -5.30 -4.84 -10.33
CA LYS A 633 -6.33 -3.96 -9.77
C LYS A 633 -7.57 -4.01 -10.65
N MET A 634 -8.70 -4.31 -10.06
CA MET A 634 -10.01 -4.30 -10.70
C MET A 634 -10.79 -3.07 -10.26
N PHE A 635 -11.16 -2.22 -11.20
CA PHE A 635 -11.87 -0.98 -10.94
C PHE A 635 -13.38 -1.18 -11.02
N PHE A 636 -14.11 -0.53 -10.13
CA PHE A 636 -15.56 -0.55 -10.04
C PHE A 636 -16.12 0.86 -10.00
N ARG A 637 -17.22 1.05 -10.75
CA ARG A 637 -18.00 2.28 -10.76
C ARG A 637 -19.48 1.97 -10.85
N ASP A 638 -20.31 2.74 -10.15
CA ASP A 638 -21.75 2.50 -10.04
C ASP A 638 -22.11 1.05 -9.66
N GLY A 639 -21.22 0.37 -8.92
CA GLY A 639 -21.36 -1.01 -8.49
C GLY A 639 -21.05 -2.08 -9.54
N VAL A 640 -20.46 -1.72 -10.69
CA VAL A 640 -20.08 -2.65 -11.77
C VAL A 640 -18.61 -2.48 -12.11
N MET A 641 -17.92 -3.58 -12.41
CA MET A 641 -16.55 -3.58 -12.89
C MET A 641 -16.43 -2.75 -14.18
N SER A 642 -15.54 -1.75 -14.17
CA SER A 642 -15.25 -0.88 -15.31
C SER A 642 -13.99 -1.33 -16.09
N GLY A 643 -13.02 -1.94 -15.42
CA GLY A 643 -11.79 -2.43 -16.04
C GLY A 643 -10.92 -3.22 -15.05
N ILE A 644 -9.87 -3.83 -15.55
CA ILE A 644 -8.86 -4.51 -14.73
C ILE A 644 -7.48 -4.33 -15.36
N TYR A 645 -6.50 -3.98 -14.53
CA TYR A 645 -5.15 -3.71 -14.98
C TYR A 645 -4.16 -4.53 -14.15
N SER A 646 -3.11 -5.04 -14.79
CA SER A 646 -1.98 -5.69 -14.10
C SER A 646 -0.72 -4.84 -14.16
N PHE A 647 0.25 -5.19 -13.31
CA PHE A 647 1.51 -4.48 -13.14
C PHE A 647 2.67 -5.46 -13.26
N SER A 648 3.83 -5.00 -13.74
CA SER A 648 5.00 -5.84 -14.03
C SER A 648 5.75 -6.34 -12.78
N GLY A 649 5.45 -5.79 -11.60
CA GLY A 649 6.09 -6.09 -10.32
C GLY A 649 5.67 -7.41 -9.64
N SER A 650 5.63 -7.39 -8.30
CA SER A 650 5.33 -8.58 -7.48
C SER A 650 3.85 -9.01 -7.58
N LEU A 651 3.51 -10.19 -7.04
CA LEU A 651 2.10 -10.64 -6.95
C LEU A 651 1.32 -9.94 -5.81
N THR A 652 1.95 -9.04 -5.07
CA THR A 652 1.39 -8.43 -3.86
C THR A 652 1.42 -6.90 -3.87
N ALA A 653 1.96 -6.26 -4.91
CA ALA A 653 2.05 -4.80 -5.00
C ALA A 653 2.03 -4.30 -6.46
N ALA A 654 1.43 -3.13 -6.65
CA ALA A 654 1.30 -2.46 -7.94
C ALA A 654 2.56 -1.66 -8.30
N VAL A 655 3.60 -2.34 -8.77
CA VAL A 655 4.88 -1.69 -9.14
C VAL A 655 5.17 -1.91 -10.62
N GLY A 656 5.67 -0.87 -11.29
CA GLY A 656 6.06 -0.89 -12.69
C GLY A 656 4.93 -0.55 -13.65
N ALA A 657 5.17 -0.80 -14.94
CA ALA A 657 4.27 -0.34 -15.98
C ALA A 657 2.94 -1.11 -15.96
N PRO A 658 1.80 -0.39 -15.97
CA PRO A 658 0.47 -0.98 -15.95
C PRO A 658 -0.03 -1.38 -17.35
N ARG A 659 -0.91 -2.39 -17.40
CA ARG A 659 -1.55 -2.86 -18.64
C ARG A 659 -2.97 -3.36 -18.42
N GLU A 660 -3.88 -3.03 -19.33
CA GLU A 660 -5.24 -3.55 -19.26
C GLU A 660 -5.24 -5.08 -19.48
N ILE A 661 -6.06 -5.79 -18.71
CA ILE A 661 -6.34 -7.20 -18.96
C ILE A 661 -7.70 -7.29 -19.64
N THR A 662 -7.76 -7.97 -20.79
CA THR A 662 -9.04 -8.36 -21.40
C THR A 662 -9.46 -9.74 -20.87
N PRO A 663 -10.40 -9.83 -19.91
CA PRO A 663 -10.67 -11.11 -19.25
C PRO A 663 -11.35 -12.10 -20.19
N GLN A 664 -10.91 -13.36 -20.17
CA GLN A 664 -11.54 -14.47 -20.89
C GLN A 664 -12.35 -15.36 -19.94
N ILE A 665 -13.36 -16.04 -20.50
CA ILE A 665 -14.14 -17.03 -19.77
C ILE A 665 -13.21 -18.17 -19.29
N GLY A 666 -13.19 -18.39 -17.98
CA GLY A 666 -12.35 -19.40 -17.33
C GLY A 666 -11.09 -18.83 -16.68
N ASP A 667 -10.75 -17.58 -16.93
CA ASP A 667 -9.75 -16.86 -16.13
C ASP A 667 -10.27 -16.67 -14.71
N THR A 668 -9.36 -16.42 -13.77
CA THR A 668 -9.73 -16.29 -12.36
C THR A 668 -9.08 -15.08 -11.70
N PHE A 669 -9.75 -14.56 -10.69
CA PHE A 669 -9.26 -13.46 -9.86
C PHE A 669 -9.31 -13.89 -8.40
N THR A 670 -8.15 -13.99 -7.76
CA THR A 670 -8.01 -14.25 -6.32
C THR A 670 -7.89 -12.92 -5.62
N VAL A 671 -8.91 -12.53 -4.84
CA VAL A 671 -8.86 -11.26 -4.07
C VAL A 671 -7.69 -11.30 -3.10
N LEU A 672 -6.95 -10.21 -2.98
CA LEU A 672 -5.94 -10.05 -1.93
C LEU A 672 -6.60 -9.42 -0.70
N GLU A 673 -6.54 -10.13 0.41
CA GLU A 673 -6.93 -9.62 1.72
C GLU A 673 -5.76 -8.79 2.29
N ARG A 674 -6.05 -7.56 2.73
CA ARG A 674 -5.09 -6.62 3.31
C ARG A 674 -5.37 -6.42 4.79
N GLY A 675 -4.33 -6.30 5.59
CA GLY A 675 -4.43 -6.08 7.02
C GLY A 675 -3.10 -5.65 7.61
N ASP A 676 -3.08 -5.66 8.94
CA ASP A 676 -1.88 -5.54 9.74
C ASP A 676 -1.60 -6.89 10.40
N ASP A 677 -0.36 -7.38 10.31
CA ASP A 677 0.13 -8.49 11.11
C ASP A 677 0.55 -7.96 12.48
N LEU A 678 -0.18 -8.37 13.52
CA LEU A 678 0.01 -7.92 14.89
C LEU A 678 1.03 -8.80 15.63
N SER A 679 1.46 -9.91 15.03
CA SER A 679 2.50 -10.78 15.58
C SER A 679 3.91 -10.34 15.23
N LEU A 680 4.05 -9.39 14.30
CA LEU A 680 5.30 -8.89 13.75
C LEU A 680 5.33 -7.36 13.94
N GLU A 681 5.89 -6.88 15.05
CA GLU A 681 6.20 -5.46 15.23
C GLU A 681 7.56 -5.17 14.58
N GLY A 682 7.53 -4.52 13.41
CA GLY A 682 8.72 -4.03 12.69
C GLY A 682 8.95 -2.52 12.92
N GLU A 683 10.13 -2.04 12.51
CA GLU A 683 10.62 -0.66 12.73
C GLU A 683 9.78 0.46 12.08
N ALA A 684 8.80 0.14 11.22
CA ALA A 684 7.94 1.12 10.52
C ALA A 684 6.48 1.16 11.02
N GLY A 685 6.18 0.48 12.12
CA GLY A 685 4.80 0.20 12.56
C GLY A 685 4.37 -1.22 12.19
N ARG A 686 3.05 -1.48 12.23
CA ARG A 686 2.49 -2.82 12.02
C ARG A 686 2.91 -3.37 10.65
N GLU A 687 3.48 -4.56 10.58
CA GLU A 687 3.84 -5.17 9.29
C GLU A 687 2.58 -5.41 8.44
N SER A 688 2.64 -5.09 7.15
CA SER A 688 1.49 -5.26 6.26
C SER A 688 1.18 -6.75 6.04
N TYR A 689 -0.01 -7.16 6.46
CA TYR A 689 -0.56 -8.49 6.15
C TYR A 689 -1.16 -8.50 4.75
N VAL A 690 -0.70 -9.46 3.95
CA VAL A 690 -1.20 -9.72 2.59
C VAL A 690 -1.42 -11.20 2.42
N ALA A 691 -2.66 -11.60 2.14
CA ALA A 691 -2.97 -13.01 1.89
C ALA A 691 -3.96 -13.20 0.74
N PRO A 692 -3.87 -14.33 0.02
CA PRO A 692 -4.88 -14.69 -0.97
C PRO A 692 -6.19 -15.06 -0.28
N GLY A 693 -7.24 -14.32 -0.60
CA GLY A 693 -8.63 -14.61 -0.28
C GLY A 693 -9.24 -15.67 -1.20
N GLN A 694 -10.55 -15.61 -1.43
CA GLN A 694 -11.20 -16.56 -2.33
C GLN A 694 -11.01 -16.15 -3.79
N THR A 695 -11.14 -17.15 -4.66
CA THR A 695 -10.97 -16.99 -6.10
C THR A 695 -12.34 -17.01 -6.79
N LEU A 696 -12.61 -15.99 -7.59
CA LEU A 696 -13.74 -15.97 -8.51
C LEU A 696 -13.29 -16.32 -9.92
N THR A 697 -14.20 -16.90 -10.70
CA THR A 697 -13.98 -17.23 -12.11
C THR A 697 -14.76 -16.26 -12.98
N PHE A 698 -14.14 -15.77 -14.05
CA PHE A 698 -14.82 -14.98 -15.07
C PHE A 698 -15.75 -15.90 -15.87
N GLU A 699 -17.07 -15.65 -15.77
CA GLU A 699 -18.13 -16.42 -16.45
C GLU A 699 -18.71 -15.70 -17.68
N GLY A 700 -18.21 -14.50 -17.99
CA GLY A 700 -18.59 -13.66 -19.11
C GLY A 700 -19.27 -12.36 -18.71
N GLU A 701 -20.06 -12.33 -17.64
CA GLU A 701 -20.63 -11.07 -17.14
C GLU A 701 -19.61 -10.33 -16.27
N PRO A 702 -19.57 -8.98 -16.30
CA PRO A 702 -18.72 -8.19 -15.40
C PRO A 702 -19.03 -8.46 -13.94
N PHE A 703 -18.02 -8.35 -13.07
CA PHE A 703 -18.24 -8.45 -11.64
C PHE A 703 -19.04 -7.24 -11.14
N VAL A 704 -19.81 -7.45 -10.08
CA VAL A 704 -20.61 -6.41 -9.42
C VAL A 704 -20.27 -6.34 -7.93
N ILE A 705 -20.47 -5.16 -7.35
CA ILE A 705 -20.37 -4.96 -5.91
C ILE A 705 -21.67 -5.43 -5.25
N GLU A 706 -21.55 -6.25 -4.22
CA GLU A 706 -22.62 -6.60 -3.30
C GLU A 706 -22.19 -6.32 -1.85
N THR A 707 -23.17 -6.17 -0.96
CA THR A 707 -22.91 -6.02 0.49
C THR A 707 -23.43 -7.25 1.22
N THR A 708 -22.65 -7.76 2.16
CA THR A 708 -23.08 -8.82 3.07
C THR A 708 -23.02 -8.34 4.52
N PRO A 709 -23.88 -8.83 5.42
CA PRO A 709 -23.80 -8.46 6.83
C PRO A 709 -22.45 -8.87 7.43
N ALA A 710 -21.82 -7.99 8.22
CA ALA A 710 -20.51 -8.27 8.83
C ALA A 710 -20.60 -9.41 9.85
N PRO A 711 -19.66 -10.38 9.85
CA PRO A 711 -19.60 -11.45 10.83
C PRO A 711 -19.57 -10.94 12.27
N SER A 712 -20.09 -11.74 13.20
CA SER A 712 -19.94 -11.44 14.62
C SER A 712 -18.48 -11.53 15.07
N GLY A 713 -18.04 -10.64 15.95
CA GLY A 713 -16.68 -10.65 16.52
C GLY A 713 -16.15 -9.27 16.89
N ASN A 714 -14.85 -9.19 17.14
CA ASN A 714 -14.15 -7.96 17.49
C ASN A 714 -13.76 -7.19 16.23
N TYR A 715 -14.18 -5.93 16.18
CA TYR A 715 -13.84 -4.98 15.14
C TYR A 715 -13.14 -3.78 15.78
N VAL A 716 -12.44 -3.05 14.93
CA VAL A 716 -11.91 -1.73 15.22
C VAL A 716 -12.59 -0.78 14.26
N VAL A 717 -13.12 0.32 14.78
CA VAL A 717 -13.59 1.45 13.97
C VAL A 717 -12.59 2.59 14.11
N GLY A 718 -12.33 3.31 13.03
CA GLY A 718 -11.26 4.29 12.98
C GLY A 718 -11.58 5.53 12.17
N LEU A 719 -10.84 6.58 12.49
CA LEU A 719 -10.69 7.77 11.66
C LEU A 719 -9.22 7.93 11.31
N ILE A 720 -8.95 8.13 10.02
CA ILE A 720 -7.64 8.45 9.50
C ILE A 720 -7.71 9.87 8.93
N ALA A 721 -6.85 10.76 9.40
CA ALA A 721 -6.68 12.09 8.83
C ALA A 721 -5.38 12.09 8.00
N GLU A 722 -5.49 12.46 6.73
CA GLU A 722 -4.34 12.64 5.86
C GLU A 722 -4.01 14.13 5.75
N ASP A 723 -2.74 14.49 5.88
CA ASP A 723 -2.29 15.84 5.68
C ASP A 723 -1.92 16.15 4.21
N LEU A 724 -1.65 17.42 3.91
CA LEU A 724 -1.34 17.88 2.55
C LEU A 724 -0.04 17.29 1.93
N ASP A 725 0.76 16.56 2.70
CA ASP A 725 1.94 15.84 2.20
C ASP A 725 1.70 14.32 2.04
N GLY A 726 0.48 13.86 2.35
CA GLY A 726 0.10 12.45 2.28
C GLY A 726 0.37 11.66 3.57
N GLN A 727 0.84 12.30 4.65
CA GLN A 727 1.05 11.61 5.93
C GLN A 727 -0.29 11.36 6.61
N THR A 728 -0.49 10.14 7.10
CA THR A 728 -1.69 9.75 7.83
C THR A 728 -1.52 9.83 9.35
N TYR A 729 -2.62 10.14 10.03
CA TYR A 729 -2.76 10.18 11.49
C TYR A 729 -4.03 9.44 11.86
N GLU A 730 -3.95 8.55 12.83
CA GLU A 730 -4.99 7.54 13.02
C GLU A 730 -5.47 7.51 14.45
N GLN A 731 -6.78 7.34 14.63
CA GLN A 731 -7.39 6.99 15.91
C GLN A 731 -8.38 5.86 15.71
N TYR A 732 -8.37 4.94 16.67
CA TYR A 732 -9.11 3.70 16.62
C TYR A 732 -9.87 3.48 17.93
N GLU A 733 -10.97 2.73 17.85
CA GLU A 733 -11.72 2.29 19.01
C GLU A 733 -12.29 0.89 18.78
N GLY A 734 -12.27 0.06 19.82
CA GLY A 734 -12.77 -1.31 19.75
C GLY A 734 -14.30 -1.34 19.73
N LEU A 735 -14.87 -2.20 18.91
CA LEU A 735 -16.31 -2.38 18.74
C LEU A 735 -16.65 -3.86 18.58
N PHE A 736 -17.63 -4.35 19.33
CA PHE A 736 -18.14 -5.70 19.14
C PHE A 736 -19.28 -5.73 18.12
N VAL A 737 -19.21 -6.60 17.10
CA VAL A 737 -20.31 -6.79 16.14
C VAL A 737 -21.12 -8.03 16.51
N VAL A 738 -22.44 -7.87 16.52
CA VAL A 738 -23.41 -8.93 16.77
C VAL A 738 -24.28 -9.13 15.55
N ASN A 739 -24.20 -10.31 14.98
CA ASN A 739 -24.96 -10.67 13.79
C ASN A 739 -25.53 -12.09 13.87
N GLU A 740 -26.83 -12.18 14.09
CA GLU A 740 -27.56 -13.45 14.17
C GLU A 740 -27.99 -13.99 12.80
N GLU A 741 -27.87 -13.19 11.72
CA GLU A 741 -28.29 -13.58 10.37
C GLU A 741 -27.15 -14.20 9.55
N THR A 742 -25.90 -13.99 9.95
CA THR A 742 -24.72 -14.61 9.31
C THR A 742 -24.53 -16.05 9.78
N GLU A 743 -24.09 -16.92 8.87
CA GLU A 743 -23.61 -18.25 9.27
C GLU A 743 -22.40 -18.11 10.22
N PRO A 744 -22.28 -19.00 11.22
CA PRO A 744 -21.15 -18.98 12.15
C PRO A 744 -19.81 -19.01 11.41
N VAL A 745 -18.98 -17.98 11.60
CA VAL A 745 -17.60 -17.98 11.08
C VAL A 745 -16.78 -18.91 11.96
N ASP A 746 -16.11 -19.87 11.34
CA ASP A 746 -15.37 -20.95 12.01
C ASP A 746 -16.18 -21.75 13.04
N GLY A 747 -17.52 -21.74 12.94
CA GLY A 747 -18.40 -22.44 13.87
C GLY A 747 -18.71 -21.67 15.16
N PHE A 748 -18.36 -20.38 15.25
CA PHE A 748 -18.62 -19.54 16.42
C PHE A 748 -19.76 -18.54 16.21
N VAL A 749 -20.48 -18.21 17.29
CA VAL A 749 -21.54 -17.19 17.35
C VAL A 749 -21.29 -16.25 18.53
N SER A 750 -21.83 -15.04 18.48
CA SER A 750 -21.70 -14.06 19.56
C SER A 750 -22.56 -14.38 20.78
N TYR A 751 -22.01 -14.09 21.96
CA TYR A 751 -22.75 -13.90 23.19
C TYR A 751 -22.49 -12.49 23.73
N VAL A 752 -23.56 -11.80 24.12
CA VAL A 752 -23.50 -10.46 24.71
C VAL A 752 -24.24 -10.49 26.03
N ASP A 753 -23.58 -10.05 27.09
CA ASP A 753 -24.16 -9.93 28.43
C ASP A 753 -24.06 -8.47 28.90
N GLU A 754 -25.11 -7.68 28.62
CA GLU A 754 -25.17 -6.28 29.04
C GLU A 754 -25.19 -6.11 30.58
N ASP A 755 -25.70 -7.12 31.32
CA ASP A 755 -25.79 -7.05 32.79
C ASP A 755 -24.39 -7.22 33.43
N PHE A 756 -23.52 -8.02 32.81
CA PHE A 756 -22.14 -8.26 33.24
C PHE A 756 -21.10 -7.49 32.42
N GLY A 757 -21.53 -6.74 31.41
CA GLY A 757 -20.70 -5.80 30.65
C GLY A 757 -19.64 -6.46 29.77
N PHE A 758 -19.89 -7.64 29.20
CA PHE A 758 -18.94 -8.30 28.30
C PHE A 758 -19.61 -8.95 27.09
N ALA A 759 -18.83 -9.13 26.03
CA ALA A 759 -19.15 -9.93 24.86
C ALA A 759 -18.02 -10.93 24.57
N THR A 760 -18.36 -12.03 23.90
CA THR A 760 -17.39 -13.04 23.44
C THR A 760 -18.00 -13.91 22.35
N LEU A 761 -17.17 -14.55 21.53
CA LEU A 761 -17.63 -15.63 20.65
C LEU A 761 -17.65 -16.95 21.42
N TYR A 762 -18.54 -17.86 21.04
CA TYR A 762 -18.56 -19.24 21.54
C TYR A 762 -19.03 -20.23 20.48
N PRO A 763 -18.72 -21.55 20.58
CA PRO A 763 -19.11 -22.51 19.57
C PRO A 763 -20.64 -22.61 19.41
N ALA A 764 -21.11 -22.60 18.16
CA ALA A 764 -22.54 -22.52 17.83
C ALA A 764 -23.38 -23.71 18.33
N ASP A 765 -22.74 -24.86 18.55
CA ASP A 765 -23.38 -26.07 19.08
C ASP A 765 -23.36 -26.16 20.62
N TRP A 766 -22.74 -25.19 21.30
CA TRP A 766 -22.70 -25.13 22.76
C TRP A 766 -23.93 -24.45 23.36
N THR A 767 -24.22 -24.84 24.61
CA THR A 767 -25.28 -24.26 25.43
C THR A 767 -24.69 -23.21 26.36
N VAL A 768 -25.44 -22.12 26.55
CA VAL A 768 -25.11 -21.04 27.50
C VAL A 768 -26.11 -21.05 28.66
N GLU A 769 -25.59 -21.01 29.89
CA GLU A 769 -26.38 -20.85 31.12
C GLU A 769 -25.88 -19.66 31.94
N SER A 770 -26.78 -18.72 32.28
CA SER A 770 -26.49 -17.56 33.14
C SER A 770 -27.06 -17.77 34.55
N ASP A 771 -26.24 -17.52 35.59
CA ASP A 771 -26.63 -17.47 37.00
C ASP A 771 -26.43 -16.05 37.57
N PRO A 772 -27.46 -15.19 37.52
CA PRO A 772 -27.41 -13.84 38.07
C PRO A 772 -27.12 -13.74 39.56
N ALA A 773 -27.35 -14.81 40.34
CA ALA A 773 -27.08 -14.78 41.78
C ALA A 773 -25.58 -14.93 42.11
N GLN A 774 -24.80 -15.47 41.18
CA GLN A 774 -23.36 -15.67 41.31
C GLN A 774 -22.55 -14.76 40.37
N ALA A 775 -23.24 -13.89 39.61
CA ALA A 775 -22.63 -13.07 38.56
C ALA A 775 -21.78 -13.90 37.59
N GLN A 776 -22.35 -15.02 37.12
CA GLN A 776 -21.62 -16.06 36.38
C GLN A 776 -22.38 -16.49 35.13
N VAL A 777 -21.65 -16.70 34.04
CA VAL A 777 -22.11 -17.33 32.80
C VAL A 777 -21.26 -18.58 32.54
N SER A 778 -21.87 -19.64 32.02
CA SER A 778 -21.22 -20.91 31.70
C SER A 778 -21.54 -21.36 30.27
N PHE A 779 -20.53 -21.86 29.57
CA PHE A 779 -20.57 -22.35 28.20
C PHE A 779 -20.12 -23.81 28.16
N PHE A 780 -20.91 -24.69 27.53
CA PHE A 780 -20.59 -26.12 27.43
C PHE A 780 -21.31 -26.81 26.27
N GLY A 781 -20.66 -27.80 25.65
CA GLY A 781 -21.24 -28.63 24.59
C GLY A 781 -21.74 -29.99 25.10
N GLU A 782 -22.83 -30.54 24.54
CA GLU A 782 -23.31 -31.88 24.93
C GLU A 782 -22.30 -33.01 24.59
N ASP A 783 -21.53 -32.83 23.51
CA ASP A 783 -20.54 -33.77 23.01
C ASP A 783 -19.08 -33.27 23.21
N SER A 784 -18.89 -32.12 23.85
CA SER A 784 -17.57 -31.54 24.15
C SER A 784 -17.18 -31.81 25.60
N PRO A 785 -15.93 -32.23 25.87
CA PRO A 785 -15.43 -32.36 27.23
C PRO A 785 -14.94 -31.02 27.82
N ALA A 786 -14.90 -29.95 27.02
CA ALA A 786 -14.47 -28.62 27.43
C ALA A 786 -15.62 -27.81 28.06
N PHE A 787 -15.25 -26.94 29.01
CA PHE A 787 -16.15 -26.08 29.76
C PHE A 787 -15.49 -24.72 29.97
N VAL A 788 -16.26 -23.65 29.79
CA VAL A 788 -15.82 -22.27 30.06
C VAL A 788 -16.81 -21.62 31.01
N SER A 789 -16.31 -20.87 31.99
CA SER A 789 -17.15 -19.98 32.79
C SER A 789 -16.53 -18.61 32.97
N ILE A 790 -17.36 -17.58 32.86
CA ILE A 790 -16.98 -16.19 33.07
C ILE A 790 -17.75 -15.67 34.27
N SER A 791 -17.05 -15.11 35.25
CA SER A 791 -17.64 -14.53 36.46
C SER A 791 -17.18 -13.09 36.65
N VAL A 792 -18.06 -12.22 37.14
CA VAL A 792 -17.72 -10.83 37.45
C VAL A 792 -17.73 -10.62 38.97
N VAL A 793 -16.61 -10.14 39.49
CA VAL A 793 -16.40 -9.93 40.92
C VAL A 793 -15.86 -8.51 41.15
N THR A 794 -16.14 -7.94 42.32
CA THR A 794 -15.67 -6.61 42.73
C THR A 794 -14.68 -6.74 43.88
N TYR A 795 -13.58 -6.00 43.81
CA TYR A 795 -12.54 -5.96 44.82
C TYR A 795 -12.35 -4.54 45.35
N ASP A 796 -13.35 -4.03 46.07
CA ASP A 796 -13.40 -2.65 46.61
C ASP A 796 -12.19 -2.23 47.48
N ASP A 797 -11.40 -3.19 47.97
CA ASP A 797 -10.25 -2.97 48.85
C ASP A 797 -8.90 -2.89 48.09
N ALA A 798 -8.86 -3.17 46.78
CA ALA A 798 -7.66 -3.08 45.95
C ALA A 798 -7.37 -1.62 45.54
N ALA A 799 -6.10 -1.22 45.54
CA ALA A 799 -5.71 0.15 45.20
C ALA A 799 -5.58 0.39 43.69
N ASN A 800 -5.27 -0.67 42.92
CA ASN A 800 -5.09 -0.64 41.47
C ASN A 800 -5.55 -1.98 40.84
N PRO A 801 -5.65 -2.05 39.49
CA PRO A 801 -6.02 -3.27 38.77
C PRO A 801 -5.17 -4.51 39.11
N ASP A 802 -3.86 -4.36 39.24
CA ASP A 802 -2.95 -5.49 39.52
C ASP A 802 -3.20 -6.11 40.90
N GLU A 803 -3.43 -5.28 41.91
CA GLU A 803 -3.81 -5.75 43.25
C GLU A 803 -5.15 -6.48 43.23
N ALA A 804 -6.11 -6.03 42.40
CA ALA A 804 -7.39 -6.70 42.22
C ALA A 804 -7.23 -8.05 41.51
N ASN A 805 -6.43 -8.11 40.45
CA ASN A 805 -6.09 -9.35 39.73
C ASN A 805 -5.43 -10.37 40.66
N ALA A 806 -4.41 -9.95 41.41
CA ALA A 806 -3.71 -10.79 42.36
C ALA A 806 -4.64 -11.29 43.49
N ALA A 807 -5.49 -10.42 44.04
CA ALA A 807 -6.45 -10.79 45.10
C ALA A 807 -7.48 -11.80 44.58
N ALA A 808 -7.92 -11.67 43.33
CA ALA A 808 -8.84 -12.59 42.70
C ALA A 808 -8.23 -13.97 42.48
N LEU A 809 -7.03 -14.04 41.90
CA LEU A 809 -6.30 -15.30 41.71
C LEU A 809 -5.97 -15.99 43.03
N GLN A 810 -5.61 -15.21 44.06
CA GLN A 810 -5.44 -15.75 45.41
C GLN A 810 -6.75 -16.36 45.92
N GLY A 811 -7.88 -15.66 45.74
CA GLY A 811 -9.21 -16.14 46.11
C GLY A 811 -9.57 -17.46 45.42
N VAL A 812 -9.28 -17.58 44.11
CA VAL A 812 -9.48 -18.82 43.33
C VAL A 812 -8.62 -19.95 43.88
N THR A 813 -7.32 -19.70 44.05
CA THR A 813 -6.36 -20.68 44.58
C THR A 813 -6.77 -21.19 45.96
N GLU A 814 -7.19 -20.29 46.86
CA GLU A 814 -7.67 -20.66 48.19
C GLU A 814 -8.97 -21.47 48.14
N ALA A 815 -9.89 -21.15 47.23
CA ALA A 815 -11.14 -21.88 47.03
C ALA A 815 -10.89 -23.31 46.49
N LEU A 816 -9.99 -23.45 45.51
CA LEU A 816 -9.59 -24.74 44.93
C LEU A 816 -8.93 -25.63 45.99
N GLN A 817 -7.98 -25.10 46.77
CA GLN A 817 -7.30 -25.83 47.84
C GLN A 817 -8.25 -26.25 48.99
N GLN A 818 -9.33 -25.51 49.20
CA GLN A 818 -10.35 -25.82 50.21
C GLN A 818 -11.45 -26.75 49.70
N SER A 819 -11.50 -27.04 48.40
CA SER A 819 -12.50 -27.92 47.80
C SER A 819 -12.29 -29.36 48.26
N GLY A 820 -13.34 -29.95 48.85
CA GLY A 820 -13.32 -31.34 49.30
C GLY A 820 -13.54 -32.36 48.19
N ASP A 821 -13.83 -31.89 46.97
CA ASP A 821 -14.25 -32.70 45.83
C ASP A 821 -13.16 -32.81 44.75
N LEU A 822 -12.01 -32.13 44.92
CA LEU A 822 -10.85 -32.18 44.01
C LEU A 822 -9.75 -33.08 44.62
N GLU A 823 -9.32 -34.08 43.88
CA GLU A 823 -8.18 -34.96 44.21
C GLU A 823 -6.95 -34.53 43.40
N ASN A 824 -5.73 -34.78 43.90
CA ASN A 824 -4.48 -34.53 43.16
C ASN A 824 -4.29 -33.12 42.55
N LEU A 825 -4.82 -32.05 43.17
CA LEU A 825 -4.62 -30.67 42.72
C LEU A 825 -3.11 -30.29 42.68
N VAL A 826 -2.65 -29.81 41.53
CA VAL A 826 -1.28 -29.32 41.30
C VAL A 826 -1.35 -28.03 40.46
N PHE A 827 -0.77 -26.94 40.97
CA PHE A 827 -0.55 -25.73 40.17
C PHE A 827 0.70 -25.93 39.30
N LEU A 828 0.60 -25.60 38.02
CA LEU A 828 1.67 -25.81 37.04
C LEU A 828 2.72 -24.70 37.07
N THR A 829 2.33 -23.51 37.54
CA THR A 829 3.20 -22.35 37.76
C THR A 829 3.25 -22.01 39.26
N GLU A 830 4.38 -21.45 39.71
CA GLU A 830 4.53 -21.03 41.13
C GLU A 830 3.90 -19.65 41.39
N GLU A 831 3.91 -18.76 40.40
CA GLU A 831 3.32 -17.42 40.42
C GLU A 831 2.40 -17.25 39.19
N PRO A 832 1.41 -16.34 39.24
CA PRO A 832 0.62 -15.97 38.07
C PRO A 832 1.48 -15.47 36.92
N GLU A 833 1.14 -15.87 35.70
CA GLU A 833 1.78 -15.40 34.47
C GLU A 833 0.99 -14.22 33.89
N ALA A 834 1.67 -13.27 33.25
CA ALA A 834 1.00 -12.21 32.49
C ALA A 834 0.26 -12.84 31.29
N PHE A 835 -0.92 -12.30 30.98
CA PHE A 835 -1.79 -12.79 29.91
C PHE A 835 -2.60 -11.62 29.33
N VAL A 836 -3.24 -11.82 28.18
CA VAL A 836 -4.15 -10.84 27.57
C VAL A 836 -5.51 -11.48 27.34
N LEU A 837 -6.56 -10.90 27.91
CA LEU A 837 -7.95 -11.31 27.69
C LEU A 837 -8.62 -10.29 26.76
N GLY A 838 -8.85 -10.67 25.50
CA GLY A 838 -9.29 -9.72 24.48
C GLY A 838 -8.18 -8.72 24.18
N SER A 839 -8.40 -7.46 24.53
CA SER A 839 -7.39 -6.38 24.51
C SER A 839 -7.03 -5.88 25.91
N PHE A 840 -7.30 -6.66 26.96
CA PHE A 840 -7.13 -6.24 28.35
C PHE A 840 -6.06 -7.06 29.06
N ASP A 841 -5.19 -6.37 29.79
CA ASP A 841 -4.22 -6.99 30.67
C ASP A 841 -4.87 -7.95 31.65
N ALA A 842 -4.27 -9.13 31.76
CA ALA A 842 -4.76 -10.23 32.57
C ALA A 842 -3.61 -10.97 33.24
N GLN A 843 -3.98 -11.78 34.22
CA GLN A 843 -3.09 -12.74 34.86
C GLN A 843 -3.69 -14.13 34.78
N LEU A 844 -2.85 -15.13 34.49
CA LEU A 844 -3.24 -16.52 34.32
C LEU A 844 -2.55 -17.43 35.34
N ILE A 845 -3.27 -18.42 35.84
CA ILE A 845 -2.69 -19.56 36.56
C ILE A 845 -3.26 -20.88 36.04
N ASP A 846 -2.35 -21.80 35.72
CA ASP A 846 -2.69 -23.14 35.25
C ASP A 846 -2.60 -24.18 36.37
N PHE A 847 -3.52 -25.13 36.35
CA PHE A 847 -3.56 -26.21 37.34
C PHE A 847 -4.23 -27.48 36.83
N ASP A 848 -3.72 -28.61 37.33
CA ASP A 848 -4.27 -29.94 37.10
C ASP A 848 -4.98 -30.45 38.35
N PHE A 849 -6.06 -31.22 38.16
CA PHE A 849 -6.72 -31.95 39.25
C PHE A 849 -7.43 -33.21 38.77
N GLU A 850 -7.83 -34.07 39.70
CA GLU A 850 -8.71 -35.21 39.45
C GLU A 850 -10.08 -35.00 40.09
N GLN A 851 -11.13 -35.25 39.34
CA GLN A 851 -12.50 -35.30 39.86
C GLN A 851 -13.18 -36.59 39.38
N ASP A 852 -13.68 -37.36 40.34
CA ASP A 852 -14.39 -38.64 40.10
C ASP A 852 -13.66 -39.63 39.17
N GLY A 853 -12.33 -39.62 39.25
CA GLY A 853 -11.44 -40.52 38.52
C GLY A 853 -11.12 -40.09 37.08
N VAL A 854 -11.42 -38.85 36.72
CA VAL A 854 -10.98 -38.20 35.47
C VAL A 854 -10.00 -37.09 35.84
N ALA A 855 -8.86 -37.02 35.14
CA ALA A 855 -7.89 -35.95 35.28
C ALA A 855 -8.25 -34.80 34.34
N PHE A 856 -8.22 -33.58 34.86
CA PHE A 856 -8.48 -32.35 34.14
C PHE A 856 -7.30 -31.39 34.26
N SER A 857 -7.11 -30.60 33.20
CA SER A 857 -6.29 -29.39 33.21
C SER A 857 -7.23 -28.18 33.11
N ALA A 858 -6.86 -27.09 33.77
CA ALA A 858 -7.62 -25.87 33.82
C ALA A 858 -6.73 -24.64 33.86
N SER A 859 -7.25 -23.54 33.31
CA SER A 859 -6.67 -22.20 33.40
C SER A 859 -7.66 -21.27 34.06
N ALA A 860 -7.20 -20.52 35.07
CA ALA A 860 -7.95 -19.40 35.63
C ALA A 860 -7.28 -18.09 35.18
N ILE A 861 -8.02 -17.26 34.46
CA ILE A 861 -7.58 -15.99 33.91
C ILE A 861 -8.35 -14.88 34.59
N VAL A 862 -7.66 -13.84 35.05
CA VAL A 862 -8.27 -12.69 35.70
C VAL A 862 -7.83 -11.40 35.03
N SER A 863 -8.80 -10.55 34.69
CA SER A 863 -8.55 -9.18 34.23
C SER A 863 -9.41 -8.19 35.02
N THR A 864 -8.85 -7.05 35.40
CA THR A 864 -9.53 -5.97 36.12
C THR A 864 -9.44 -4.69 35.31
N PRO A 865 -10.18 -4.60 34.20
CA PRO A 865 -10.13 -3.44 33.30
C PRO A 865 -10.65 -2.16 33.95
N THR A 866 -11.52 -2.28 34.96
CA THR A 866 -11.97 -1.13 35.77
C THR A 866 -11.88 -1.48 37.25
N PRO A 867 -11.74 -0.49 38.14
CA PRO A 867 -11.83 -0.71 39.58
C PRO A 867 -13.17 -1.34 40.04
N GLU A 868 -14.19 -1.31 39.18
CA GLU A 868 -15.55 -1.74 39.49
C GLU A 868 -15.90 -3.12 38.89
N ALA A 869 -15.01 -3.73 38.10
CA ALA A 869 -15.25 -5.02 37.47
C ALA A 869 -13.96 -5.82 37.29
N THR A 870 -13.85 -6.95 37.99
CA THR A 870 -12.84 -7.99 37.79
C THR A 870 -13.49 -9.21 37.15
N TYR A 871 -13.06 -9.56 35.96
CA TYR A 871 -13.51 -10.72 35.21
C TYR A 871 -12.62 -11.91 35.53
N LEU A 872 -13.24 -13.02 35.92
CA LEU A 872 -12.59 -14.31 36.12
C LEU A 872 -13.10 -15.29 35.08
N VAL A 873 -12.22 -15.73 34.19
CA VAL A 873 -12.48 -16.76 33.18
C VAL A 873 -11.85 -18.08 33.65
N LEU A 874 -12.65 -19.14 33.69
CA LEU A 874 -12.20 -20.49 34.02
C LEU A 874 -12.41 -21.40 32.81
N ASN A 875 -11.31 -21.90 32.27
CA ASN A 875 -11.29 -22.88 31.19
C ASN A 875 -10.93 -24.25 31.75
N LEU A 876 -11.66 -25.30 31.35
CA LEU A 876 -11.47 -26.65 31.88
C LEU A 876 -11.71 -27.70 30.79
N ALA A 877 -10.80 -28.65 30.66
CA ALA A 877 -11.00 -29.86 29.86
C ALA A 877 -10.20 -31.04 30.44
N PRO A 878 -10.50 -32.30 30.09
CA PRO A 878 -9.65 -33.44 30.43
C PRO A 878 -8.21 -33.21 29.96
N VAL A 879 -7.22 -33.64 30.75
CA VAL A 879 -5.79 -33.42 30.48
C VAL A 879 -5.40 -33.84 29.05
N ASP A 880 -5.95 -34.96 28.56
CA ASP A 880 -5.64 -35.51 27.24
C ASP A 880 -6.22 -34.67 26.08
N ASP A 881 -7.25 -33.85 26.36
CA ASP A 881 -7.98 -33.04 25.37
C ASP A 881 -7.69 -31.54 25.53
N PHE A 882 -7.02 -31.12 26.61
CA PHE A 882 -6.89 -29.70 26.99
C PHE A 882 -6.12 -28.86 25.97
N GLY A 883 -5.00 -29.35 25.44
CA GLY A 883 -4.25 -28.63 24.42
C GLY A 883 -5.08 -28.39 23.15
N GLN A 884 -5.83 -29.40 22.71
CA GLN A 884 -6.75 -29.24 21.58
C GLN A 884 -7.90 -28.28 21.92
N ALA A 885 -8.47 -28.37 23.12
CA ALA A 885 -9.51 -27.45 23.56
C ALA A 885 -9.01 -26.00 23.67
N MET A 886 -7.73 -25.80 23.98
CA MET A 886 -7.11 -24.47 24.00
C MET A 886 -7.13 -23.85 22.61
N ASP A 887 -6.64 -24.59 21.60
CA ASP A 887 -6.58 -24.11 20.21
C ASP A 887 -7.97 -23.99 19.56
N ASP A 888 -8.81 -25.02 19.72
CA ASP A 888 -10.08 -25.15 19.00
C ASP A 888 -11.21 -24.34 19.65
N VAL A 889 -11.11 -24.02 20.95
CA VAL A 889 -12.21 -23.40 21.72
C VAL A 889 -11.75 -22.23 22.58
N PHE A 890 -10.86 -22.44 23.54
CA PHE A 890 -10.60 -21.45 24.58
C PHE A 890 -9.95 -20.19 24.00
N ASN A 891 -8.90 -20.31 23.19
CA ASN A 891 -8.24 -19.16 22.57
C ASN A 891 -9.20 -18.32 21.72
N PRO A 892 -10.01 -18.88 20.80
CA PRO A 892 -11.05 -18.11 20.11
C PRO A 892 -12.01 -17.36 21.04
N MET A 893 -12.45 -17.96 22.14
CA MET A 893 -13.34 -17.28 23.11
C MET A 893 -12.60 -16.18 23.89
N LEU A 894 -11.36 -16.44 24.32
CA LEU A 894 -10.55 -15.50 25.09
C LEU A 894 -10.14 -14.28 24.26
N TYR A 895 -9.69 -14.48 23.03
CA TYR A 895 -9.26 -13.39 22.15
C TYR A 895 -10.43 -12.60 21.55
N SER A 896 -11.62 -13.19 21.47
CA SER A 896 -12.84 -12.48 21.10
C SER A 896 -13.55 -11.85 22.30
N PHE A 897 -12.99 -11.94 23.50
CA PHE A 897 -13.56 -11.27 24.66
C PHE A 897 -13.46 -9.75 24.47
N ASP A 898 -14.55 -9.04 24.70
CA ASP A 898 -14.58 -7.58 24.69
C ASP A 898 -15.46 -7.07 25.83
N LEU A 899 -15.20 -5.84 26.27
CA LEU A 899 -15.96 -5.17 27.32
C LEU A 899 -16.97 -4.20 26.73
N LEU A 900 -18.16 -4.21 27.32
CA LEU A 900 -19.26 -3.33 26.95
C LEU A 900 -19.32 -2.12 27.89
N ILE A 901 -18.17 -1.50 28.17
CA ILE A 901 -18.03 -0.36 29.10
C ILE A 901 -17.44 0.84 28.35
N SER A 902 -18.23 1.91 28.24
CA SER A 902 -17.87 3.10 27.47
C SER A 902 -16.79 3.97 28.14
N GLY A 903 -15.84 4.48 27.35
CA GLY A 903 -14.82 5.45 27.77
C GLY A 903 -13.66 4.87 28.58
N LEU A 904 -13.44 3.56 28.52
CA LEU A 904 -12.16 2.95 28.87
C LEU A 904 -11.16 3.23 27.74
N VAL A 905 -9.95 3.65 28.08
CA VAL A 905 -8.84 3.61 27.12
C VAL A 905 -8.56 2.12 26.89
N LYS A 906 -9.03 1.59 25.77
CA LYS A 906 -8.68 0.25 25.30
C LYS A 906 -7.27 0.40 24.72
N GLU A 907 -6.26 0.35 25.58
CA GLU A 907 -4.88 0.48 25.12
C GLU A 907 -4.60 -0.50 23.99
N ALA A 908 -3.84 0.03 23.04
CA ALA A 908 -3.64 -0.53 21.72
C ALA A 908 -3.12 -1.97 21.79
N ILE A 909 -3.39 -2.73 20.73
CA ILE A 909 -2.56 -3.88 20.40
C ILE A 909 -1.12 -3.32 20.23
N GLY A 910 -0.24 -3.66 21.17
CA GLY A 910 1.15 -3.19 21.32
C GLY A 910 1.46 -2.88 22.80
N PRO A 911 2.70 -3.09 23.31
CA PRO A 911 3.00 -2.93 24.73
C PRO A 911 2.78 -1.48 25.21
N PRO A 912 2.23 -1.29 26.42
CA PRO A 912 1.97 0.06 26.94
C PRO A 912 3.30 0.79 27.16
N PRO A 913 3.39 2.09 26.80
CA PRO A 913 4.53 2.90 27.20
C PRO A 913 4.58 2.99 28.74
N SER A 914 5.78 2.96 29.31
CA SER A 914 5.95 3.16 30.76
C SER A 914 5.48 4.56 31.14
N ASP A 915 4.53 4.65 32.08
CA ASP A 915 4.04 5.94 32.58
C ASP A 915 5.16 6.70 33.31
N PHE A 916 5.55 7.85 32.76
CA PHE A 916 6.42 8.82 33.43
C PHE A 916 5.56 9.87 34.16
N ASP A 917 5.81 10.10 35.46
CA ASP A 917 5.13 11.17 36.20
C ASP A 917 5.60 12.58 35.75
N GLU A 918 6.89 12.70 35.41
CA GLU A 918 7.52 13.90 34.84
C GLU A 918 8.73 13.47 34.00
N ILE A 919 8.79 13.89 32.72
CA ILE A 919 9.99 13.71 31.88
C ILE A 919 11.01 14.78 32.23
N LEU A 920 12.21 14.34 32.61
CA LEU A 920 13.33 15.19 33.03
C LEU A 920 14.34 15.41 31.90
N PHE A 921 14.49 14.42 31.02
CA PHE A 921 15.36 14.44 29.85
C PHE A 921 14.81 13.45 28.82
N SER A 922 14.85 13.81 27.54
CA SER A 922 14.54 12.91 26.45
C SER A 922 15.45 13.22 25.27
N ASP A 923 15.77 12.19 24.50
CA ASP A 923 16.54 12.30 23.28
C ASP A 923 16.04 11.21 22.31
N ASP A 924 15.40 11.64 21.23
CA ASP A 924 14.97 10.81 20.10
C ASP A 924 16.09 10.75 19.04
N PHE A 925 17.30 11.23 19.37
CA PHE A 925 18.49 11.22 18.54
C PHE A 925 18.38 11.97 17.19
N SER A 926 17.27 12.67 16.94
CA SER A 926 17.12 13.58 15.81
C SER A 926 18.04 14.82 15.92
N ASP A 927 18.44 15.19 17.14
CA ASP A 927 19.42 16.25 17.39
C ASP A 927 20.84 15.69 17.59
N THR A 928 21.66 15.75 16.53
CA THR A 928 23.08 15.35 16.57
C THR A 928 23.95 16.16 17.57
N ALA A 929 23.43 17.25 18.16
CA ALA A 929 24.07 18.02 19.22
C ALA A 929 23.63 17.64 20.64
N SER A 930 22.84 16.56 20.80
CA SER A 930 22.22 16.16 22.07
C SER A 930 23.18 15.74 23.18
N GLY A 931 24.46 15.51 22.84
CA GLY A 931 25.55 15.43 23.81
C GLY A 931 26.30 14.10 23.84
N LEU A 932 26.01 13.17 22.93
CA LEU A 932 26.79 11.97 22.68
C LEU A 932 27.94 12.22 21.69
N TYR A 933 28.93 11.35 21.73
CA TYR A 933 30.18 11.49 21.00
C TYR A 933 30.07 10.88 19.58
N HIS A 934 29.94 11.73 18.57
CA HIS A 934 29.91 11.31 17.15
C HIS A 934 31.32 11.22 16.54
N LEU A 935 31.54 10.23 15.68
CA LEU A 935 32.76 10.05 14.89
C LEU A 935 32.44 10.17 13.39
N ASP A 936 33.00 11.18 12.72
CA ASP A 936 32.86 11.37 11.27
C ASP A 936 33.66 10.33 10.43
N GLU A 937 34.52 9.52 11.05
CA GLU A 937 35.38 8.51 10.39
C GLU A 937 35.49 7.23 11.25
N GLU A 938 35.48 6.05 10.61
CA GLU A 938 35.62 4.74 11.26
C GLU A 938 37.01 4.56 11.93
N GLU A 939 37.03 4.15 13.20
CA GLU A 939 38.24 3.88 14.00
C GLU A 939 38.54 2.37 14.08
N GLU A 940 39.75 1.98 14.54
CA GLU A 940 40.17 0.56 14.59
C GLU A 940 39.29 -0.34 15.49
N TRP A 941 38.49 0.25 16.38
CA TRP A 941 37.58 -0.45 17.29
C TRP A 941 36.11 -0.39 16.85
N GLY A 942 35.76 0.47 15.89
CA GLY A 942 34.36 0.72 15.51
C GLY A 942 34.05 2.15 15.07
N ILE A 943 32.76 2.45 14.95
CA ILE A 943 32.18 3.76 14.60
C ILE A 943 30.96 4.03 15.49
N SER A 944 30.67 5.31 15.76
CA SER A 944 29.40 5.74 16.35
C SER A 944 28.89 7.01 15.65
N TYR A 945 27.63 7.00 15.24
CA TYR A 945 27.01 8.11 14.53
C TYR A 945 25.48 8.07 14.67
N TYR A 946 24.85 9.21 14.41
CA TYR A 946 23.41 9.36 14.31
C TYR A 946 22.96 8.95 12.90
N THR A 947 22.04 7.99 12.78
CA THR A 947 21.54 7.47 11.50
C THR A 947 20.57 8.46 10.85
N THR A 948 20.14 8.16 9.63
CA THR A 948 19.09 8.93 8.94
C THR A 948 17.69 8.70 9.49
N ASP A 949 17.53 7.63 10.26
CA ASP A 949 16.25 7.21 10.87
C ASP A 949 16.19 7.69 12.33
N ASP A 950 16.92 8.77 12.64
CA ASP A 950 17.01 9.36 13.97
C ASP A 950 17.40 8.34 15.07
N GLN A 951 18.29 7.38 14.79
CA GLN A 951 18.82 6.46 15.80
C GLN A 951 20.29 6.76 16.12
N TYR A 952 20.76 6.35 17.31
CA TYR A 952 22.18 6.35 17.63
C TYR A 952 22.80 4.97 17.45
N LEU A 953 23.66 4.82 16.44
CA LEU A 953 24.30 3.54 16.10
C LEU A 953 25.73 3.44 16.66
N PHE A 954 26.05 2.26 17.20
CA PHE A 954 27.40 1.79 17.50
C PHE A 954 27.76 0.56 16.65
N GLY A 955 28.71 0.71 15.74
CA GLY A 955 29.28 -0.39 14.98
C GLY A 955 30.62 -0.84 15.55
N LEU A 956 30.77 -2.10 15.95
CA LEU A 956 32.02 -2.69 16.43
C LEU A 956 32.64 -3.62 15.36
N ASN A 957 33.77 -3.22 14.80
CA ASN A 957 34.60 -4.04 13.89
C ASN A 957 35.45 -5.00 14.75
N PRO A 958 35.47 -6.34 14.52
CA PRO A 958 35.70 -7.39 15.53
C PRO A 958 36.66 -7.01 16.66
N TYR A 959 36.10 -6.35 17.68
CA TYR A 959 36.80 -5.75 18.81
C TYR A 959 36.23 -6.35 20.09
N ALA A 960 37.09 -6.93 20.92
CA ALA A 960 36.68 -7.55 22.16
C ALA A 960 36.84 -6.57 23.34
N GLY A 961 35.72 -6.14 23.91
CA GLY A 961 35.65 -5.36 25.15
C GLY A 961 34.55 -4.27 25.13
N PRO A 962 34.03 -3.89 26.31
CA PRO A 962 32.92 -2.95 26.40
C PRO A 962 33.36 -1.54 26.03
N ILE A 963 32.56 -0.89 25.20
CA ILE A 963 32.65 0.51 24.81
C ILE A 963 31.37 1.19 25.23
N TYR A 964 31.46 2.40 25.75
CA TYR A 964 30.31 3.15 26.23
C TYR A 964 30.44 4.61 25.88
N ASP A 965 29.28 5.27 25.83
CA ASP A 965 29.14 6.71 25.63
C ASP A 965 28.00 7.24 26.49
N TYR A 966 28.02 8.52 26.83
CA TYR A 966 27.16 9.06 27.86
C TYR A 966 26.98 10.58 27.78
N TYR A 967 25.86 11.05 28.33
CA TYR A 967 25.54 12.47 28.39
C TYR A 967 26.33 13.18 29.49
N TYR A 968 27.41 13.87 29.09
CA TYR A 968 28.33 14.51 30.03
C TYR A 968 27.68 15.60 30.90
N GLU A 969 26.65 16.28 30.39
CA GLU A 969 25.98 17.39 31.09
C GLU A 969 24.71 16.96 31.86
N ALA A 970 24.28 15.70 31.73
CA ALA A 970 23.08 15.17 32.37
C ALA A 970 23.42 14.23 33.54
N ALA A 971 22.55 14.19 34.55
CA ALA A 971 22.70 13.32 35.72
C ALA A 971 21.34 12.84 36.24
N LEU A 972 21.31 11.61 36.74
CA LEU A 972 20.11 10.99 37.28
C LEU A 972 19.77 11.54 38.67
N PRO A 973 18.48 11.79 38.98
CA PRO A 973 18.02 12.10 40.33
C PRO A 973 18.08 10.87 41.27
N ASP A 974 17.72 11.06 42.55
CA ASP A 974 17.71 9.98 43.56
C ASP A 974 16.63 8.91 43.28
N GLU A 975 15.54 9.30 42.60
CA GLU A 975 14.47 8.43 42.12
C GLU A 975 14.25 8.72 40.63
N PHE A 976 14.43 7.72 39.76
CA PHE A 976 14.42 7.89 38.30
C PHE A 976 13.88 6.66 37.58
N LEU A 977 13.40 6.87 36.36
CA LEU A 977 13.20 5.85 35.33
C LEU A 977 14.06 6.24 34.14
N LEU A 978 14.95 5.35 33.70
CA LEU A 978 15.83 5.51 32.54
C LEU A 978 15.44 4.41 31.54
N GLN A 979 14.98 4.82 30.37
CA GLN A 979 14.50 3.91 29.33
C GLN A 979 15.14 4.25 27.99
N ALA A 980 15.46 3.24 27.19
CA ALA A 980 15.76 3.40 25.77
C ALA A 980 15.42 2.10 25.03
N THR A 981 15.13 2.23 23.74
CA THR A 981 15.01 1.13 22.80
C THR A 981 16.40 0.76 22.29
N ALA A 982 16.67 -0.54 22.12
CA ALA A 982 17.93 -1.02 21.57
C ALA A 982 17.74 -2.22 20.63
N GLY A 983 18.37 -2.19 19.47
CA GLY A 983 18.41 -3.27 18.47
C GLY A 983 19.85 -3.70 18.17
N TYR A 984 20.03 -4.88 17.58
CA TYR A 984 21.36 -5.34 17.14
C TYR A 984 21.35 -6.04 15.78
N GLU A 985 22.47 -5.94 15.08
CA GLU A 985 22.78 -6.69 13.86
C GLU A 985 24.15 -7.39 13.95
N GLY A 986 24.30 -8.51 13.27
CA GLY A 986 25.55 -9.28 13.19
C GLY A 986 25.71 -10.33 14.29
N ALA A 987 26.83 -10.27 15.02
CA ALA A 987 27.21 -11.34 15.94
C ALA A 987 26.26 -11.42 17.16
N ALA A 988 25.46 -12.50 17.26
CA ALA A 988 24.53 -12.69 18.40
C ALA A 988 25.23 -12.87 19.76
N ASN A 989 26.53 -13.22 19.77
CA ASN A 989 27.34 -13.30 20.99
C ASN A 989 27.93 -11.91 21.31
N ASN A 990 27.06 -11.02 21.77
CA ASN A 990 27.34 -9.61 22.05
C ASN A 990 26.84 -9.23 23.46
N ALA A 991 26.97 -7.95 23.84
CA ALA A 991 26.19 -7.39 24.93
C ALA A 991 25.93 -5.91 24.68
N TYR A 992 24.70 -5.44 24.88
CA TYR A 992 24.35 -4.04 24.71
C TYR A 992 23.27 -3.60 25.70
N GLY A 993 23.21 -2.31 26.01
CA GLY A 993 22.16 -1.76 26.85
C GLY A 993 22.55 -0.47 27.57
N LEU A 994 22.01 -0.30 28.78
CA LEU A 994 22.04 0.95 29.52
C LEU A 994 23.21 1.03 30.50
N LEU A 995 23.80 2.21 30.57
CA LEU A 995 24.77 2.63 31.58
C LEU A 995 24.14 3.72 32.46
N PHE A 996 24.28 3.58 33.79
CA PHE A 996 23.64 4.49 34.74
C PHE A 996 24.50 4.74 36.00
N GLN A 997 24.23 5.88 36.66
CA GLN A 997 24.97 6.38 37.82
C GLN A 997 26.47 6.56 37.58
N LEU A 998 26.86 6.94 36.37
CA LEU A 998 28.25 7.14 35.97
C LEU A 998 28.92 8.30 36.71
N GLN A 999 30.07 8.01 37.31
CA GLN A 999 30.95 8.96 37.96
C GLN A 999 32.33 8.94 37.28
N VAL A 1000 32.66 10.04 36.61
CA VAL A 1000 33.93 10.17 35.89
C VAL A 1000 35.10 10.33 36.87
N GLY A 1001 36.06 9.41 36.82
CA GLY A 1001 37.19 9.34 37.74
C GLY A 1001 38.53 9.76 37.13
N GLU A 1002 39.52 10.13 37.97
CA GLU A 1002 40.86 10.51 37.48
C GLU A 1002 41.66 9.32 36.87
N ALA A 1003 41.25 8.08 37.16
CA ALA A 1003 41.96 6.87 36.75
C ALA A 1003 41.07 5.81 36.11
N PHE A 1004 39.84 5.65 36.62
CA PHE A 1004 38.81 4.75 36.11
C PHE A 1004 37.45 5.39 36.41
N ASP A 1005 36.51 5.22 35.49
CA ASP A 1005 35.12 5.63 35.69
C ASP A 1005 34.36 4.52 36.45
N GLU A 1006 33.44 4.94 37.32
CA GLU A 1006 32.64 4.05 38.17
C GLU A 1006 31.17 4.21 37.79
N PHE A 1007 30.48 3.10 37.49
CA PHE A 1007 29.11 3.10 36.95
C PHE A 1007 28.42 1.74 37.15
N TYR A 1008 27.11 1.70 36.95
CA TYR A 1008 26.33 0.47 36.78
C TYR A 1008 26.01 0.22 35.31
N LEU A 1009 25.87 -1.06 34.96
CA LEU A 1009 25.45 -1.51 33.64
C LEU A 1009 24.23 -2.43 33.76
N PHE A 1010 23.30 -2.30 32.83
CA PHE A 1010 22.26 -3.27 32.54
C PHE A 1010 22.32 -3.61 31.05
N ARG A 1011 22.63 -4.87 30.73
CA ARG A 1011 22.90 -5.30 29.35
C ARG A 1011 22.07 -6.54 29.01
N ILE A 1012 21.63 -6.61 27.76
CA ILE A 1012 21.10 -7.80 27.11
C ILE A 1012 22.10 -8.30 26.05
N SER A 1013 21.85 -9.49 25.51
CA SER A 1013 22.66 -10.14 24.49
C SER A 1013 21.75 -10.76 23.44
N GLY A 1014 22.17 -10.73 22.17
CA GLY A 1014 21.45 -11.32 21.05
C GLY A 1014 21.20 -12.83 21.18
N ASP A 1015 21.86 -13.52 22.11
CA ASP A 1015 21.62 -14.93 22.44
C ASP A 1015 20.59 -15.17 23.57
N GLY A 1016 19.87 -14.12 23.98
CA GLY A 1016 18.72 -14.20 24.89
C GLY A 1016 19.06 -14.17 26.38
N TYR A 1017 20.19 -13.55 26.74
CA TYR A 1017 20.60 -13.38 28.14
C TYR A 1017 20.72 -11.92 28.54
N PHE A 1018 20.48 -11.62 29.82
CA PHE A 1018 20.76 -10.31 30.41
C PHE A 1018 21.70 -10.42 31.62
N ILE A 1019 22.32 -9.30 31.96
CA ILE A 1019 23.23 -9.15 33.10
C ILE A 1019 23.15 -7.74 33.69
N ALA A 1020 23.38 -7.62 35.00
CA ALA A 1020 23.60 -6.33 35.65
C ALA A 1020 24.91 -6.33 36.43
N GLU A 1021 25.72 -5.29 36.26
CA GLU A 1021 27.07 -5.22 36.82
C GLU A 1021 27.38 -3.82 37.35
N LYS A 1022 28.44 -3.72 38.17
CA LYS A 1022 29.06 -2.44 38.52
C LYS A 1022 30.54 -2.42 38.18
N SER A 1023 31.03 -1.28 37.71
CA SER A 1023 32.45 -0.99 37.55
C SER A 1023 32.96 -0.22 38.78
N ILE A 1024 33.90 -0.81 39.53
CA ILE A 1024 34.60 -0.13 40.64
C ILE A 1024 36.10 -0.33 40.47
N GLY A 1025 36.86 0.77 40.39
CA GLY A 1025 38.31 0.71 40.19
C GLY A 1025 38.76 0.01 38.89
N GLY A 1026 37.90 0.01 37.86
CA GLY A 1026 38.13 -0.65 36.56
C GLY A 1026 37.88 -2.15 36.55
N GLU A 1027 37.25 -2.72 37.58
CA GLU A 1027 36.82 -4.11 37.65
C GLU A 1027 35.28 -4.18 37.55
N LEU A 1028 34.77 -4.99 36.61
CA LEU A 1028 33.35 -5.31 36.50
C LEU A 1028 32.98 -6.40 37.51
N ILE A 1029 31.97 -6.12 38.33
CA ILE A 1029 31.48 -6.98 39.40
C ILE A 1029 30.00 -7.26 39.13
N PRO A 1030 29.58 -8.53 38.94
CA PRO A 1030 28.19 -8.86 38.70
C PRO A 1030 27.33 -8.64 39.95
N LEU A 1031 26.19 -7.99 39.75
CA LEU A 1031 25.11 -7.78 40.71
C LEU A 1031 23.96 -8.75 40.44
N VAL A 1032 23.71 -8.99 39.15
CA VAL A 1032 22.92 -10.09 38.61
C VAL A 1032 23.84 -10.86 37.67
N GLU A 1033 23.91 -12.18 37.82
CA GLU A 1033 24.69 -13.03 36.91
C GLU A 1033 23.94 -13.18 35.58
N TRP A 1034 24.65 -13.56 34.50
CA TRP A 1034 24.01 -13.86 33.21
C TRP A 1034 22.81 -14.79 33.37
N THR A 1035 21.63 -14.29 33.02
CA THR A 1035 20.35 -14.96 33.22
C THR A 1035 19.60 -14.96 31.89
N ALA A 1036 19.09 -16.12 31.47
CA ALA A 1036 18.29 -16.23 30.26
C ALA A 1036 16.92 -15.56 30.48
N SER A 1037 16.42 -14.82 29.50
CA SER A 1037 15.08 -14.23 29.52
C SER A 1037 14.40 -14.48 28.18
N SER A 1038 13.18 -14.99 28.21
CA SER A 1038 12.33 -15.11 27.01
C SER A 1038 11.77 -13.76 26.55
N LEU A 1039 11.93 -12.71 27.35
CA LEU A 1039 11.48 -11.36 27.02
C LEU A 1039 12.43 -10.63 26.08
N ILE A 1040 13.64 -11.17 25.85
CA ILE A 1040 14.58 -10.63 24.89
C ILE A 1040 14.22 -11.19 23.53
N ASP A 1041 13.84 -10.32 22.60
CA ASP A 1041 13.74 -10.72 21.20
C ASP A 1041 15.15 -10.90 20.65
N GLN A 1042 15.41 -12.12 20.18
CA GLN A 1042 16.72 -12.55 19.67
C GLN A 1042 16.82 -12.35 18.15
N THR A 1043 15.73 -11.95 17.50
CA THR A 1043 15.70 -11.66 16.08
C THR A 1043 16.62 -10.47 15.79
N GLU A 1044 17.41 -10.60 14.73
CA GLU A 1044 18.28 -9.51 14.28
C GLU A 1044 17.41 -8.30 13.94
N TYR A 1045 17.85 -7.09 14.32
CA TYR A 1045 17.11 -5.82 14.24
C TYR A 1045 15.89 -5.69 15.15
N ALA A 1046 15.53 -6.70 15.95
CA ALA A 1046 14.39 -6.57 16.85
C ALA A 1046 14.63 -5.53 17.95
N ALA A 1047 13.67 -4.62 18.12
CA ALA A 1047 13.67 -3.62 19.15
C ALA A 1047 13.44 -4.26 20.53
N ASN A 1048 14.36 -4.00 21.45
CA ASN A 1048 14.22 -4.37 22.86
C ASN A 1048 14.21 -3.10 23.71
N VAL A 1049 13.11 -2.81 24.40
CA VAL A 1049 12.98 -1.69 25.33
C VAL A 1049 13.63 -2.08 26.65
N LEU A 1050 14.66 -1.33 27.07
CA LEU A 1050 15.36 -1.54 28.32
C LEU A 1050 15.02 -0.43 29.28
N THR A 1051 14.60 -0.78 30.51
CA THR A 1051 14.26 0.21 31.55
C THR A 1051 14.98 -0.10 32.86
N VAL A 1052 15.61 0.93 33.43
CA VAL A 1052 16.17 0.92 34.79
C VAL A 1052 15.39 1.91 35.65
N GLU A 1053 14.70 1.38 36.65
CA GLU A 1053 14.04 2.19 37.68
C GLU A 1053 14.92 2.22 38.94
N GLY A 1054 15.38 3.41 39.33
CA GLY A 1054 16.09 3.63 40.58
C GLY A 1054 15.17 4.19 41.66
N ARG A 1055 15.07 3.50 42.80
CA ARG A 1055 14.43 4.00 44.03
C ARG A 1055 15.44 4.02 45.18
N GLY A 1056 16.21 5.10 45.27
CA GLY A 1056 17.28 5.25 46.26
C GLY A 1056 18.43 4.26 46.03
N ASP A 1057 18.65 3.33 46.96
CA ASP A 1057 19.72 2.32 46.86
C ASP A 1057 19.25 1.03 46.16
N THR A 1058 18.03 0.98 45.63
CA THR A 1058 17.44 -0.19 44.96
C THR A 1058 17.15 0.11 43.50
N TYR A 1059 17.45 -0.83 42.62
CA TYR A 1059 17.28 -0.73 41.19
C TYR A 1059 16.45 -1.92 40.68
N TYR A 1060 15.46 -1.63 39.84
CA TYR A 1060 14.60 -2.59 39.16
C TYR A 1060 14.88 -2.52 37.66
N LEU A 1061 15.05 -3.68 37.03
CA LEU A 1061 15.47 -3.82 35.65
C LEU A 1061 14.31 -4.44 34.88
N HIS A 1062 13.93 -3.83 33.76
CA HIS A 1062 12.84 -4.30 32.93
C HIS A 1062 13.32 -4.47 31.48
N ILE A 1063 12.76 -5.48 30.80
CA ILE A 1063 12.92 -5.72 29.36
C ILE A 1063 11.52 -5.77 28.78
N ASN A 1064 11.25 -4.97 27.75
CA ASN A 1064 9.95 -4.90 27.07
C ASN A 1064 8.80 -4.68 28.07
N GLY A 1065 9.00 -3.71 28.97
CA GLY A 1065 8.02 -3.30 30.00
C GLY A 1065 7.93 -4.23 31.22
N LEU A 1066 8.56 -5.40 31.21
CA LEU A 1066 8.42 -6.41 32.28
C LEU A 1066 9.68 -6.53 33.15
N GLU A 1067 9.50 -6.56 34.48
CA GLU A 1067 10.62 -6.67 35.44
C GLU A 1067 11.34 -8.03 35.27
N VAL A 1068 12.65 -7.99 35.00
CA VAL A 1068 13.50 -9.17 34.86
C VAL A 1068 14.39 -9.42 36.08
N ALA A 1069 14.73 -8.38 36.83
CA ALA A 1069 15.50 -8.50 38.07
C ALA A 1069 15.46 -7.21 38.89
N ALA A 1070 15.77 -7.33 40.18
CA ALA A 1070 16.04 -6.20 41.05
C ALA A 1070 17.27 -6.44 41.93
N PHE A 1071 18.00 -5.37 42.26
CA PHE A 1071 19.13 -5.42 43.19
C PHE A 1071 19.22 -4.16 44.06
N SER A 1072 19.92 -4.24 45.20
CA SER A 1072 20.21 -3.07 46.03
C SER A 1072 21.70 -2.88 46.23
N ASP A 1073 22.21 -1.71 45.86
CA ASP A 1073 23.61 -1.31 46.02
C ASP A 1073 23.74 0.21 46.21
N ALA A 1074 24.48 0.63 47.23
CA ALA A 1074 24.59 2.02 47.65
C ALA A 1074 25.95 2.65 47.30
N ASP A 1075 26.75 2.00 46.46
CA ASP A 1075 28.11 2.46 46.17
C ASP A 1075 28.13 3.70 45.25
N LEU A 1076 27.16 3.81 44.32
CA LEU A 1076 27.06 4.91 43.35
C LEU A 1076 25.67 5.55 43.35
N SER A 1077 25.63 6.89 43.26
CA SER A 1077 24.40 7.68 43.11
C SER A 1077 24.69 9.07 42.51
N GLY A 1078 23.67 9.72 41.95
CA GLY A 1078 23.72 11.05 41.34
C GLY A 1078 24.67 11.20 40.15
N GLY A 1079 24.90 10.11 39.38
CA GLY A 1079 25.79 10.08 38.23
C GLY A 1079 25.08 10.22 36.87
N SER A 1080 25.85 10.32 35.79
CA SER A 1080 25.36 10.39 34.41
C SER A 1080 24.84 9.05 33.90
N PHE A 1081 24.29 9.04 32.69
CA PHE A 1081 23.71 7.87 32.03
C PHE A 1081 24.04 7.86 30.54
N GLY A 1082 23.85 6.72 29.90
CA GLY A 1082 24.14 6.51 28.48
C GLY A 1082 24.07 5.05 28.09
N PHE A 1083 24.90 4.66 27.13
CA PHE A 1083 24.83 3.37 26.45
C PHE A 1083 26.13 2.59 26.56
N VAL A 1084 26.03 1.27 26.45
CA VAL A 1084 27.17 0.36 26.40
C VAL A 1084 26.95 -0.70 25.33
N VAL A 1085 28.03 -1.04 24.62
CA VAL A 1085 28.10 -2.12 23.65
C VAL A 1085 29.36 -2.96 23.86
N ASP A 1086 29.29 -4.24 23.59
CA ASP A 1086 30.39 -5.20 23.73
C ASP A 1086 30.21 -6.29 22.67
N ASN A 1087 31.32 -6.76 22.11
CA ASN A 1087 31.31 -7.87 21.16
C ASN A 1087 32.21 -8.99 21.69
N TYR A 1088 31.64 -10.18 21.87
CA TYR A 1088 32.39 -11.35 22.28
C TYR A 1088 32.78 -12.26 21.11
N ASP A 1089 32.37 -11.93 19.88
CA ASP A 1089 32.80 -12.58 18.64
C ASP A 1089 34.01 -11.86 18.03
N GLU A 1090 35.18 -12.50 18.09
CA GLU A 1090 36.42 -11.99 17.50
C GLU A 1090 36.49 -12.14 15.96
N GLU A 1091 35.49 -12.79 15.33
CA GLU A 1091 35.45 -13.07 13.89
C GLU A 1091 34.40 -12.25 13.13
N SER A 1092 33.35 -11.76 13.81
CA SER A 1092 32.18 -11.12 13.20
C SER A 1092 31.91 -9.73 13.81
N PRO A 1093 31.60 -8.69 13.01
CA PRO A 1093 31.20 -7.39 13.55
C PRO A 1093 29.81 -7.45 14.20
N VAL A 1094 29.49 -6.43 14.99
CA VAL A 1094 28.14 -6.20 15.53
C VAL A 1094 27.79 -4.73 15.38
N GLY A 1095 26.59 -4.44 14.90
CA GLY A 1095 25.97 -3.12 14.95
C GLY A 1095 24.92 -3.11 16.06
N VAL A 1096 24.82 -2.02 16.81
CA VAL A 1096 23.79 -1.83 17.84
C VAL A 1096 23.19 -0.46 17.64
N THR A 1097 21.87 -0.39 17.53
CA THR A 1097 21.11 0.86 17.45
C THR A 1097 20.47 1.15 18.80
N PHE A 1098 20.40 2.44 19.16
CA PHE A 1098 19.67 2.93 20.32
C PHE A 1098 18.70 4.01 19.86
N ASP A 1099 17.50 4.00 20.43
CA ASP A 1099 16.43 4.94 20.11
C ASP A 1099 15.59 5.29 21.35
N ASP A 1100 14.78 6.35 21.27
CA ASP A 1100 13.80 6.77 22.27
C ASP A 1100 14.33 6.82 23.72
N LEU A 1101 15.44 7.52 23.94
CA LEU A 1101 15.99 7.65 25.28
C LEU A 1101 15.15 8.61 26.11
N VAL A 1102 14.60 8.12 27.23
CA VAL A 1102 13.82 8.94 28.16
C VAL A 1102 14.30 8.74 29.58
N VAL A 1103 14.46 9.85 30.31
CA VAL A 1103 14.65 9.89 31.75
C VAL A 1103 13.54 10.69 32.39
N GLY A 1104 12.84 10.09 33.35
CA GLY A 1104 11.82 10.78 34.12
C GLY A 1104 11.74 10.32 35.56
N THR A 1105 10.72 10.82 36.28
CA THR A 1105 10.38 10.33 37.62
C THR A 1105 9.39 9.17 37.52
N PRO A 1106 9.58 8.09 38.30
CA PRO A 1106 8.62 7.00 38.37
C PRO A 1106 7.32 7.48 39.04
N VAL A 1107 6.18 6.88 38.66
CA VAL A 1107 4.87 7.18 39.26
C VAL A 1107 4.80 6.71 40.72
N GLU A 1108 4.27 7.57 41.60
CA GLU A 1108 4.19 7.34 43.08
C GLU A 1108 3.35 6.13 43.51
#